data_AF-A0A8I2YH93-F1
#
_entry.id   AF-A0A8I2YH93-F1
#
_cell.length_a   1.000
_cell.length_b   1.000
_cell.length_c   1.000
_cell.angle_alpha   90.00
_cell.angle_beta   90.00
_cell.angle_gamma   90.00
#
_symmetry.space_group_name_H-M   'P 1'
#
loop_
_entity.id
_entity.type
_entity.pdbx_description
1 polymer ?
#
loop_
_entity_poly.entity_id
_entity_poly.type
_entity_poly.pdbx_seq_one_letter_code
_entity_poly.pdbx_strand_id
1 'polypeptide(L)'
;MKSPHQESLLSEVEFERLLNAAASTHSFETLSQTILYARGPACQPTQYLRIVSMMYYKLDANKIPYRIINGDGVTVNELSDALDFAFTSLIGLGTTMRIWLTKVNQQDFRQQLAKGLRAHWPEIRQWVLFLYRSIIVQDDLDIDLRHICKKAVLEFLGLIRDDRLRVWSKSVPTDREVMKVISDLWFLETRDPRFSSWDSMVINQRESAVFGTCLLMAFELGVSIDWENILSVFLRDPELIAKVSLCHLEGEISHGDELDLFCITCDLQIISVLSQLEKIRLALMRQGVVKAAAEILALIVGREWKGDMQVFASRCMITATALLRSRIEEMDALPFLSQALERGLVASLLKCEASLTSAVQPSARQEPILLLAEVLPGYSVYRSVLHQLALAVDSVVGQRLDARLSKSGEFCKAWKKLRDTVDERRRLVKRDISSGHVQTCQNDMCSKTSHMGRFKRCGGCLHAYYCSRKCQRYDWQNGKHKQYCTRIQQRFIRTYGQMSPIHSKNLKFLDQVILAELKKHRERLSAQPSKLTLVELNLVGGEVGMVFDARGANANPFGTKCKCESYSNARWKRMAEVLREGKTPMVLVRAFIPGGVSRKIVLQAIPLAVVVEDQRRKGQVMEKHQFNLIFTCCGGEGSERSFILESTGVDDIKLLTTG
;
A
#
# COMPACT_ATOMS: atom_id res chain seq x y z
N MET A 1 -4.92 -27.37 49.20
CA MET A 1 -4.55 -26.32 48.23
C MET A 1 -3.19 -25.78 48.61
N LYS A 2 -2.12 -26.18 47.90
CA LYS A 2 -0.77 -25.60 48.03
C LYS A 2 -0.62 -24.52 46.97
N SER A 3 -0.03 -23.39 47.36
CA SER A 3 0.26 -22.22 46.52
C SER A 3 1.13 -22.59 45.30
N PRO A 4 0.83 -22.13 44.08
CA PRO A 4 1.78 -22.12 42.97
C PRO A 4 2.73 -20.93 43.17
N HIS A 5 4.02 -21.10 42.85
CA HIS A 5 5.12 -20.12 42.96
C HIS A 5 6.01 -20.22 44.20
N GLN A 6 6.74 -21.33 44.29
CA GLN A 6 8.16 -21.33 44.64
C GLN A 6 8.83 -22.35 43.71
N GLU A 7 9.18 -21.93 42.48
CA GLU A 7 10.05 -22.74 41.63
C GLU A 7 11.45 -22.69 42.26
N SER A 8 11.85 -23.80 42.89
CA SER A 8 13.18 -23.93 43.50
C SER A 8 14.24 -23.93 42.41
N LEU A 9 15.31 -23.14 42.60
CA LEU A 9 16.53 -23.22 41.80
C LEU A 9 17.04 -24.67 41.81
N LEU A 10 17.20 -25.27 40.63
CA LEU A 10 17.91 -26.54 40.52
C LEU A 10 19.35 -26.34 40.98
N SER A 11 19.85 -27.22 41.83
CA SER A 11 21.28 -27.34 42.08
C SER A 11 22.01 -27.70 40.78
N GLU A 12 23.30 -27.38 40.68
CA GLU A 12 24.07 -27.69 39.46
C GLU A 12 24.03 -29.19 39.14
N VAL A 13 24.02 -30.05 40.15
CA VAL A 13 23.90 -31.51 39.98
C VAL A 13 22.55 -31.91 39.38
N GLU A 14 21.46 -31.28 39.80
CA GLU A 14 20.13 -31.54 39.25
C GLU A 14 19.99 -31.01 37.82
N PHE A 15 20.55 -29.83 37.55
CA PHE A 15 20.63 -29.28 36.20
C PHE A 15 21.43 -30.19 35.26
N GLU A 16 22.59 -30.69 35.70
CA GLU A 16 23.40 -31.64 34.92
C GLU A 16 22.66 -32.93 34.62
N ARG A 17 21.92 -33.47 35.59
CA ARG A 17 21.09 -34.67 35.36
C ARG A 17 20.02 -34.41 34.31
N LEU A 18 19.33 -33.28 34.41
CA LEU A 18 18.29 -32.88 33.45
C LEU A 18 18.87 -32.71 32.05
N LEU A 19 19.98 -31.98 31.92
CA LEU A 19 20.64 -31.71 30.64
C LEU A 19 21.19 -32.98 30.00
N ASN A 20 21.87 -33.83 30.79
CA ASN A 20 22.40 -35.11 30.30
C ASN A 20 21.28 -36.06 29.89
N ALA A 21 20.19 -36.10 30.65
CA ALA A 21 19.03 -36.90 30.28
C ALA A 21 18.41 -36.40 28.96
N ALA A 22 18.25 -35.08 28.76
CA ALA A 22 17.77 -34.53 27.49
C ALA A 22 18.74 -34.80 26.32
N ALA A 23 20.05 -34.79 26.57
CA ALA A 23 21.06 -35.05 25.55
C ALA A 23 21.14 -36.54 25.15
N SER A 24 21.08 -37.44 26.14
CA SER A 24 21.35 -38.89 25.98
C SER A 24 20.11 -39.75 25.76
N THR A 25 18.96 -39.38 26.32
CA THR A 25 17.75 -40.20 26.19
C THR A 25 16.98 -39.88 24.90
N HIS A 26 16.26 -40.89 24.39
CA HIS A 26 15.17 -40.72 23.44
C HIS A 26 13.86 -40.30 24.15
N SER A 27 13.94 -39.63 25.31
CA SER A 27 12.75 -39.13 26.02
C SER A 27 12.39 -37.70 25.57
N PHE A 28 11.31 -37.59 24.80
CA PHE A 28 10.65 -36.33 24.45
C PHE A 28 10.28 -35.50 25.70
N GLU A 29 9.81 -36.18 26.75
CA GLU A 29 9.38 -35.53 27.99
C GLU A 29 10.53 -34.76 28.67
N THR A 30 11.72 -35.37 28.71
CA THR A 30 12.88 -34.74 29.34
C THR A 30 13.39 -33.52 28.57
N LEU A 31 13.34 -33.55 27.23
CA LEU A 31 13.65 -32.38 26.41
C LEU A 31 12.63 -31.25 26.66
N SER A 32 11.34 -31.59 26.70
CA SER A 32 10.26 -30.64 26.98
C SER A 32 10.39 -30.00 28.36
N GLN A 33 10.72 -30.79 29.39
CA GLN A 33 11.01 -30.29 30.74
C GLN A 33 12.24 -29.36 30.77
N THR A 34 13.27 -29.67 29.98
CA THR A 34 14.47 -28.83 29.87
C THR A 34 14.15 -27.48 29.23
N ILE A 35 13.30 -27.46 28.19
CA ILE A 35 12.84 -26.22 27.55
C ILE A 35 11.93 -25.43 28.50
N LEU A 36 11.07 -26.10 29.25
CA LEU A 36 10.23 -25.44 30.26
C LEU A 36 11.08 -24.78 31.34
N TYR A 37 12.10 -25.48 31.84
CA TYR A 37 13.09 -24.93 32.77
C TYR A 37 13.80 -23.71 32.18
N ALA A 38 14.17 -23.76 30.89
CA ALA A 38 14.79 -22.64 30.18
C ALA A 38 13.90 -21.39 30.11
N ARG A 39 12.57 -21.54 30.10
CA ARG A 39 11.62 -20.41 30.14
C ARG A 39 11.47 -19.83 31.55
N GLY A 40 11.70 -20.65 32.57
CA GLY A 40 11.47 -20.29 33.96
C GLY A 40 12.43 -19.21 34.50
N PRO A 41 12.03 -18.48 35.55
CA PRO A 41 12.90 -17.52 36.23
C PRO A 41 14.15 -18.17 36.84
N ALA A 42 14.08 -19.47 37.20
CA ALA A 42 15.14 -20.21 37.89
C ALA A 42 16.37 -20.52 37.03
N CYS A 43 16.23 -20.60 35.70
CA CYS A 43 17.37 -20.87 34.82
C CYS A 43 18.35 -19.69 34.79
N GLN A 44 19.64 -19.98 34.91
CA GLN A 44 20.74 -18.99 34.87
C GLN A 44 21.28 -18.79 33.43
N PRO A 45 21.90 -17.64 33.10
CA PRO A 45 22.44 -17.39 31.76
C PRO A 45 23.41 -18.48 31.27
N THR A 46 24.32 -18.94 32.13
CA THR A 46 25.27 -20.01 31.80
C THR A 46 24.57 -21.35 31.52
N GLN A 47 23.55 -21.69 32.30
CA GLN A 47 22.73 -22.88 32.10
C GLN A 47 21.96 -22.79 30.78
N TYR A 48 21.40 -21.63 30.46
CA TYR A 48 20.70 -21.41 29.20
C TYR A 48 21.61 -21.62 27.98
N LEU A 49 22.84 -21.10 28.00
CA LEU A 49 23.81 -21.33 26.92
C LEU A 49 24.09 -22.83 26.71
N ARG A 50 24.13 -23.62 27.78
CA ARG A 50 24.32 -25.07 27.70
C ARG A 50 23.10 -25.79 27.14
N ILE A 51 21.90 -25.35 27.50
CA ILE A 51 20.63 -25.85 26.93
C ILE A 51 20.57 -25.55 25.44
N VAL A 52 20.94 -24.34 25.02
CA VAL A 52 21.03 -23.95 23.60
C VAL A 52 22.04 -24.81 22.84
N SER A 53 23.22 -25.05 23.40
CA SER A 53 24.22 -25.95 22.80
C SER A 53 23.70 -27.38 22.64
N MET A 54 22.92 -27.88 23.60
CA MET A 54 22.28 -29.19 23.48
C MET A 54 21.23 -29.22 22.38
N MET A 55 20.42 -28.16 22.24
CA MET A 55 19.46 -28.04 21.14
C MET A 55 20.16 -27.99 19.77
N TYR A 56 21.29 -27.28 19.65
CA TYR A 56 22.11 -27.32 18.44
C TYR A 56 22.65 -28.72 18.15
N TYR A 57 23.11 -29.45 19.16
CA TYR A 57 23.54 -30.83 19.00
C TYR A 57 22.40 -31.75 18.50
N LYS A 58 21.16 -31.54 18.95
CA LYS A 58 19.99 -32.28 18.43
C LYS A 58 19.63 -31.88 17.00
N LEU A 59 19.97 -30.65 16.59
CA LEU A 59 19.78 -30.11 15.24
C LEU A 59 21.01 -30.27 14.33
N ASP A 60 21.92 -31.19 14.65
CA ASP A 60 23.00 -31.56 13.75
C ASP A 60 22.41 -32.15 12.45
N ALA A 61 22.87 -31.69 11.29
CA ALA A 61 22.36 -32.14 10.00
C ALA A 61 22.57 -33.64 9.74
N ASN A 62 23.57 -34.27 10.37
CA ASN A 62 23.82 -35.71 10.26
C ASN A 62 22.73 -36.56 10.94
N LYS A 63 21.87 -35.94 11.75
CA LYS A 63 20.75 -36.60 12.43
C LYS A 63 19.45 -36.56 11.63
N ILE A 64 19.44 -35.93 10.45
CA ILE A 64 18.27 -35.90 9.58
C ILE A 64 17.95 -37.33 9.10
N PRO A 65 16.73 -37.85 9.34
CA PRO A 65 16.40 -39.25 9.07
C PRO A 65 16.04 -39.51 7.59
N TYR A 66 16.93 -39.16 6.65
CA TYR A 66 16.70 -39.36 5.21
C TYR A 66 16.40 -40.82 4.82
N ARG A 67 16.90 -41.79 5.59
CA ARG A 67 16.69 -43.23 5.32
C ARG A 67 15.29 -43.70 5.68
N ILE A 68 14.67 -43.08 6.68
CA ILE A 68 13.35 -43.47 7.19
C ILE A 68 12.29 -43.12 6.13
N ILE A 69 12.32 -41.91 5.57
CA ILE A 69 11.33 -41.49 4.56
C ILE A 69 11.45 -42.24 3.23
N ASN A 70 12.64 -42.73 2.87
CA ASN A 70 12.87 -43.47 1.64
C ASN A 70 12.66 -44.99 1.80
N GLY A 71 12.31 -45.47 3.00
CA GLY A 71 12.07 -46.88 3.27
C GLY A 71 10.60 -47.25 3.07
N ASP A 72 10.34 -48.35 2.34
CA ASP A 72 8.99 -48.91 2.25
C ASP A 72 8.53 -49.40 3.64
N GLY A 73 7.38 -48.92 4.11
CA GLY A 73 6.69 -49.46 5.29
C GLY A 73 6.94 -48.77 6.64
N VAL A 74 7.51 -47.56 6.65
CA VAL A 74 7.64 -46.77 7.90
C VAL A 74 6.28 -46.31 8.42
N THR A 75 6.04 -46.50 9.71
CA THR A 75 4.83 -46.00 10.38
C THR A 75 4.95 -44.52 10.74
N VAL A 76 3.82 -43.80 10.79
CA VAL A 76 3.76 -42.39 11.22
C VAL A 76 4.40 -42.19 12.61
N ASN A 77 4.23 -43.16 13.51
CA ASN A 77 4.79 -43.10 14.86
C ASN A 77 6.33 -43.16 14.86
N GLU A 78 6.92 -44.08 14.08
CA GLU A 78 8.39 -44.16 13.95
C GLU A 78 8.99 -42.88 13.35
N LEU A 79 8.28 -42.27 12.39
CA LEU A 79 8.68 -41.00 11.82
C LEU A 79 8.54 -39.85 12.83
N SER A 80 7.45 -39.80 13.60
CA SER A 80 7.27 -38.81 14.67
C SER A 80 8.37 -38.92 15.71
N ASP A 81 8.62 -40.12 16.25
CA ASP A 81 9.64 -40.37 17.26
C ASP A 81 11.05 -39.94 16.79
N ALA A 82 11.35 -40.13 15.50
CA ALA A 82 12.61 -39.69 14.90
C ALA A 82 12.73 -38.16 14.79
N LEU A 83 11.61 -37.45 14.70
CA LEU A 83 11.54 -36.00 14.50
C LEU A 83 11.29 -35.21 15.78
N ASP A 84 10.76 -35.86 16.82
CA ASP A 84 10.39 -35.28 18.11
C ASP A 84 11.48 -34.37 18.67
N PHE A 85 12.74 -34.81 18.64
CA PHE A 85 13.86 -34.01 19.12
C PHE A 85 14.11 -32.76 18.28
N ALA A 86 13.98 -32.86 16.96
CA ALA A 86 14.29 -31.78 16.04
C ALA A 86 13.24 -30.68 16.14
N PHE A 87 11.95 -31.00 15.97
CA PHE A 87 10.92 -29.98 16.03
C PHE A 87 10.79 -29.38 17.44
N THR A 88 10.99 -30.18 18.50
CA THR A 88 11.00 -29.67 19.88
C THR A 88 12.17 -28.73 20.13
N SER A 89 13.35 -29.03 19.59
CA SER A 89 14.51 -28.13 19.68
C SER A 89 14.30 -26.84 18.90
N LEU A 90 13.66 -26.88 17.74
CA LEU A 90 13.31 -25.68 16.96
C LEU A 90 12.30 -24.79 17.72
N ILE A 91 11.23 -25.38 18.27
CA ILE A 91 10.26 -24.67 19.13
C ILE A 91 10.97 -24.11 20.36
N GLY A 92 11.81 -24.91 21.00
CA GLY A 92 12.60 -24.52 22.16
C GLY A 92 13.45 -23.29 21.89
N LEU A 93 14.24 -23.30 20.81
CA LEU A 93 15.04 -22.15 20.38
C LEU A 93 14.16 -20.93 20.06
N GLY A 94 13.13 -21.09 19.24
CA GLY A 94 12.24 -20.00 18.83
C GLY A 94 11.58 -19.28 20.00
N THR A 95 11.10 -20.04 20.97
CA THR A 95 10.33 -19.52 22.11
C THR A 95 11.21 -19.05 23.28
N THR A 96 12.34 -19.71 23.56
CA THR A 96 13.18 -19.34 24.70
C THR A 96 14.17 -18.22 24.36
N MET A 97 14.70 -18.19 23.13
CA MET A 97 15.79 -17.25 22.79
C MET A 97 15.33 -15.80 22.86
N ARG A 98 14.10 -15.49 22.42
CA ARG A 98 13.51 -14.14 22.55
C ARG A 98 13.42 -13.69 24.01
N ILE A 99 12.99 -14.58 24.90
CA ILE A 99 12.90 -14.31 26.35
C ILE A 99 14.28 -13.93 26.87
N TRP A 100 15.30 -14.71 26.54
CA TRP A 100 16.67 -14.53 27.04
C TRP A 100 17.38 -13.30 26.48
N LEU A 101 17.14 -12.99 25.20
CA LEU A 101 17.64 -11.75 24.58
C LEU A 101 17.08 -10.51 25.28
N THR A 102 15.85 -10.57 25.80
CA THR A 102 15.20 -9.49 26.57
C THR A 102 15.59 -9.49 28.03
N LYS A 103 15.55 -10.65 28.69
CA LYS A 103 15.81 -10.84 30.13
C LYS A 103 17.22 -10.42 30.54
N VAL A 104 18.23 -10.71 29.71
CA VAL A 104 19.63 -10.46 30.04
C VAL A 104 20.13 -9.22 29.30
N ASN A 105 20.50 -8.18 30.05
CA ASN A 105 21.02 -6.94 29.47
C ASN A 105 22.55 -6.94 29.23
N GLN A 106 23.21 -8.09 29.39
CA GLN A 106 24.64 -8.23 29.14
C GLN A 106 24.90 -8.37 27.62
N GLN A 107 25.68 -7.45 27.08
CA GLN A 107 26.02 -7.42 25.66
C GLN A 107 26.76 -8.68 25.21
N ASP A 108 27.71 -9.16 26.02
CA ASP A 108 28.50 -10.36 25.70
C ASP A 108 27.63 -11.61 25.57
N PHE A 109 26.64 -11.78 26.44
CA PHE A 109 25.69 -12.88 26.39
C PHE A 109 24.86 -12.85 25.10
N ARG A 110 24.32 -11.69 24.73
CA ARG A 110 23.56 -11.52 23.48
C ARG A 110 24.43 -11.81 22.25
N GLN A 111 25.67 -11.34 22.25
CA GLN A 111 26.63 -11.62 21.17
C GLN A 111 26.97 -13.11 21.08
N GLN A 112 27.11 -13.80 22.21
CA GLN A 112 27.34 -15.24 22.23
C GLN A 112 26.16 -16.01 21.62
N LEU A 113 24.92 -15.67 21.99
CA LEU A 113 23.72 -16.28 21.39
C LEU A 113 23.65 -16.03 19.88
N ALA A 114 23.83 -14.78 19.45
CA ALA A 114 23.81 -14.44 18.03
C ALA A 114 24.93 -15.12 17.23
N LYS A 115 26.15 -15.22 17.81
CA LYS A 115 27.28 -15.93 17.21
C LYS A 115 27.00 -17.43 17.10
N GLY A 116 26.45 -18.04 18.16
CA GLY A 116 26.07 -19.45 18.18
C GLY A 116 25.02 -19.76 17.12
N LEU A 117 23.97 -18.95 17.03
CA LEU A 117 22.91 -19.10 16.02
C LEU A 117 23.45 -18.99 14.61
N ARG A 118 24.33 -18.01 14.35
CA ARG A 118 24.98 -17.85 13.05
C ARG A 118 25.87 -19.05 12.70
N ALA A 119 26.60 -19.60 13.68
CA ALA A 119 27.50 -20.72 13.47
C ALA A 119 26.74 -22.01 13.10
N HIS A 120 25.58 -22.25 13.72
CA HIS A 120 24.76 -23.45 13.51
C HIS A 120 23.63 -23.25 12.47
N TRP A 121 23.57 -22.09 11.83
CA TRP A 121 22.54 -21.82 10.82
C TRP A 121 22.59 -22.81 9.64
N PRO A 122 23.74 -23.22 9.09
CA PRO A 122 23.79 -24.19 7.99
C PRO A 122 23.11 -25.52 8.29
N GLU A 123 23.22 -26.01 9.52
CA GLU A 123 22.62 -27.26 9.99
C GLU A 123 21.12 -27.08 10.23
N ILE A 124 20.73 -26.00 10.93
CA ILE A 124 19.31 -25.69 11.18
C ILE A 124 18.56 -25.44 9.87
N ARG A 125 19.21 -24.77 8.91
CA ARG A 125 18.70 -24.56 7.55
C ARG A 125 18.36 -25.89 6.88
N GLN A 126 19.23 -26.91 6.99
CA GLN A 126 18.96 -28.22 6.40
C GLN A 126 17.74 -28.89 7.04
N TRP A 127 17.58 -28.77 8.36
CA TRP A 127 16.38 -29.23 9.06
C TRP A 127 15.12 -28.52 8.57
N VAL A 128 15.14 -27.19 8.46
CA VAL A 128 14.00 -26.41 7.93
C VAL A 128 13.60 -26.90 6.53
N LEU A 129 14.57 -27.09 5.64
CA LEU A 129 14.31 -27.57 4.28
C LEU A 129 13.80 -29.01 4.25
N PHE A 130 14.36 -29.87 5.10
CA PHE A 130 13.96 -31.27 5.21
C PHE A 130 12.53 -31.40 5.73
N LEU A 131 12.19 -30.72 6.84
CA LEU A 131 10.84 -30.74 7.42
C LEU A 131 9.81 -30.21 6.42
N TYR A 132 10.15 -29.13 5.70
CA TYR A 132 9.28 -28.61 4.65
C TYR A 132 9.06 -29.63 3.52
N ARG A 133 10.14 -30.12 2.90
CA ARG A 133 10.06 -30.99 1.70
C ARG A 133 9.48 -32.36 1.99
N SER A 134 9.83 -32.93 3.13
CA SER A 134 9.58 -34.34 3.40
C SER A 134 8.39 -34.56 4.32
N ILE A 135 7.93 -33.52 5.02
CA ILE A 135 6.82 -33.62 5.97
C ILE A 135 5.70 -32.66 5.58
N ILE A 136 5.92 -31.34 5.71
CA ILE A 136 4.84 -30.34 5.67
C ILE A 136 4.06 -30.37 4.35
N VAL A 137 4.73 -30.48 3.21
CA VAL A 137 4.08 -30.46 1.88
C VAL A 137 3.62 -31.83 1.39
N GLN A 138 3.82 -32.89 2.16
CA GLN A 138 3.43 -34.26 1.78
C GLN A 138 1.97 -34.50 2.17
N ASP A 139 1.09 -34.64 1.17
CA ASP A 139 -0.35 -34.71 1.38
C ASP A 139 -0.84 -36.06 1.94
N ASP A 140 0.00 -37.09 1.84
CA ASP A 140 -0.23 -38.46 2.32
C ASP A 140 0.15 -38.67 3.79
N LEU A 141 0.89 -37.73 4.40
CA LEU A 141 1.27 -37.80 5.82
C LEU A 141 0.18 -37.26 6.75
N ASP A 142 0.24 -37.74 7.99
CA ASP A 142 -0.64 -37.31 9.07
C ASP A 142 -0.63 -35.78 9.27
N ILE A 143 -1.82 -35.21 9.43
CA ILE A 143 -1.99 -33.76 9.47
C ILE A 143 -1.44 -33.14 10.75
N ASP A 144 -1.52 -33.84 11.89
CA ASP A 144 -1.04 -33.33 13.16
C ASP A 144 0.50 -33.27 13.14
N LEU A 145 1.16 -34.30 12.60
CA LEU A 145 2.60 -34.29 12.37
C LEU A 145 3.04 -33.14 11.46
N ARG A 146 2.33 -32.93 10.35
CA ARG A 146 2.59 -31.82 9.42
C ARG A 146 2.42 -30.47 10.10
N HIS A 147 1.39 -30.31 10.92
CA HIS A 147 1.10 -29.09 11.65
C HIS A 147 2.17 -28.79 12.71
N ILE A 148 2.59 -29.79 13.49
CA ILE A 148 3.66 -29.65 14.49
C ILE A 148 4.98 -29.26 13.82
N CYS A 149 5.34 -29.90 12.71
CA CYS A 149 6.55 -29.57 11.96
C CYS A 149 6.51 -28.15 11.40
N LYS A 150 5.36 -27.74 10.85
CA LYS A 150 5.14 -26.36 10.40
C LYS A 150 5.30 -25.36 11.54
N LYS A 151 4.65 -25.61 12.68
CA LYS A 151 4.76 -24.77 13.88
C LYS A 151 6.21 -24.63 14.31
N ALA A 152 6.97 -25.71 14.35
CA ALA A 152 8.37 -25.68 14.74
C ALA A 152 9.23 -24.83 13.79
N VAL A 153 9.02 -24.95 12.48
CA VAL A 153 9.68 -24.10 11.49
C VAL A 153 9.31 -22.63 11.69
N LEU A 154 8.03 -22.31 11.88
CA LEU A 154 7.57 -20.93 12.09
C LEU A 154 8.06 -20.33 13.40
N GLU A 155 8.02 -21.06 14.51
CA GLU A 155 8.52 -20.61 15.81
C GLU A 155 10.00 -20.25 15.74
N PHE A 156 10.81 -21.11 15.10
CA PHE A 156 12.22 -20.83 14.91
C PHE A 156 12.45 -19.64 13.96
N LEU A 157 11.83 -19.63 12.78
CA LEU A 157 12.00 -18.53 11.82
C LEU A 157 11.46 -17.20 12.34
N GLY A 158 10.52 -17.21 13.27
CA GLY A 158 10.04 -16.03 13.99
C GLY A 158 11.12 -15.28 14.76
N LEU A 159 12.26 -15.90 15.06
CA LEU A 159 13.45 -15.22 15.60
C LEU A 159 13.98 -14.12 14.68
N ILE A 160 13.66 -14.16 13.38
CA ILE A 160 14.07 -13.11 12.43
C ILE A 160 13.56 -11.72 12.85
N ARG A 161 12.45 -11.71 13.61
CA ARG A 161 11.80 -10.51 14.15
C ARG A 161 12.56 -9.90 15.33
N ASP A 162 13.61 -10.52 15.84
CA ASP A 162 14.37 -9.96 16.95
C ASP A 162 15.54 -9.11 16.41
N ASP A 163 15.49 -7.81 16.66
CA ASP A 163 16.51 -6.86 16.20
C ASP A 163 17.92 -7.18 16.72
N ARG A 164 18.03 -7.85 17.86
CA ARG A 164 19.31 -8.25 18.44
C ARG A 164 19.96 -9.38 17.66
N LEU A 165 19.19 -10.09 16.85
CA LEU A 165 19.66 -11.17 15.98
C LEU A 165 19.93 -10.71 14.54
N ARG A 166 19.92 -9.40 14.24
CA ARG A 166 20.14 -8.84 12.89
C ARG A 166 21.34 -9.42 12.14
N VAL A 167 22.41 -9.81 12.84
CA VAL A 167 23.61 -10.42 12.24
C VAL A 167 23.30 -11.76 11.55
N TRP A 168 22.40 -12.56 12.13
CA TRP A 168 21.88 -13.79 11.54
C TRP A 168 20.66 -13.51 10.66
N SER A 169 19.69 -12.73 11.13
CA SER A 169 18.42 -12.50 10.44
C SER A 169 18.61 -12.02 9.00
N LYS A 170 19.63 -11.21 8.72
CA LYS A 170 19.94 -10.73 7.36
C LYS A 170 20.28 -11.82 6.34
N SER A 171 20.69 -13.02 6.78
CA SER A 171 20.95 -14.14 5.86
C SER A 171 19.68 -14.85 5.40
N VAL A 172 18.56 -14.68 6.12
CA VAL A 172 17.31 -15.38 5.80
C VAL A 172 16.68 -14.82 4.51
N PRO A 173 16.51 -13.49 4.30
CA PRO A 173 15.96 -12.96 3.05
C PRO A 173 16.82 -13.21 1.82
N THR A 174 18.14 -13.42 2.00
CA THR A 174 19.07 -13.79 0.91
C THR A 174 19.03 -15.27 0.56
N ASP A 175 18.46 -16.10 1.42
CA ASP A 175 18.45 -17.55 1.23
C ASP A 175 17.28 -17.97 0.34
N ARG A 176 17.61 -18.28 -0.91
CA ARG A 176 16.62 -18.64 -1.94
C ARG A 176 15.71 -19.80 -1.51
N GLU A 177 16.26 -20.85 -0.92
CA GLU A 177 15.47 -22.03 -0.58
C GLU A 177 14.58 -21.77 0.64
N VAL A 178 15.11 -21.06 1.65
CA VAL A 178 14.32 -20.72 2.85
C VAL A 178 13.23 -19.70 2.54
N MET A 179 13.51 -18.69 1.69
CA MET A 179 12.47 -17.76 1.24
C MET A 179 11.36 -18.48 0.46
N LYS A 180 11.69 -19.53 -0.30
CA LYS A 180 10.67 -20.38 -0.95
C LYS A 180 9.79 -21.07 0.10
N VAL A 181 10.39 -21.64 1.15
CA VAL A 181 9.65 -22.24 2.27
C VAL A 181 8.72 -21.21 2.92
N ILE A 182 9.23 -20.03 3.28
CA ILE A 182 8.44 -18.98 3.94
C ILE A 182 7.24 -18.57 3.07
N SER A 183 7.46 -18.34 1.77
CA SER A 183 6.38 -17.98 0.84
C SER A 183 5.37 -19.11 0.65
N ASP A 184 5.78 -20.37 0.60
CA ASP A 184 4.87 -21.51 0.45
C ASP A 184 4.08 -21.80 1.74
N LEU A 185 4.67 -21.60 2.93
CA LEU A 185 3.94 -21.70 4.19
C LEU A 185 2.85 -20.61 4.29
N TRP A 186 3.17 -19.38 3.90
CA TRP A 186 2.20 -18.29 3.82
C TRP A 186 1.11 -18.55 2.78
N PHE A 187 1.43 -19.22 1.66
CA PHE A 187 0.41 -19.67 0.71
C PHE A 187 -0.45 -20.81 1.27
N LEU A 188 0.17 -21.79 1.93
CA LEU A 188 -0.47 -22.99 2.47
C LEU A 188 -1.60 -22.65 3.43
N GLU A 189 -1.42 -21.65 4.29
CA GLU A 189 -2.46 -21.17 5.22
C GLU A 189 -3.77 -20.79 4.50
N THR A 190 -3.70 -20.19 3.31
CA THR A 190 -4.90 -19.85 2.52
C THR A 190 -5.41 -20.99 1.66
N ARG A 191 -4.53 -21.93 1.28
CA ARG A 191 -4.88 -23.08 0.44
C ARG A 191 -5.61 -24.15 1.24
N ASP A 192 -5.27 -24.30 2.51
CA ASP A 192 -5.84 -25.29 3.42
C ASP A 192 -6.07 -24.67 4.80
N PRO A 193 -7.34 -24.37 5.17
CA PRO A 193 -7.67 -23.76 6.46
C PRO A 193 -7.20 -24.53 7.68
N ARG A 194 -6.97 -25.85 7.56
CA ARG A 194 -6.45 -26.68 8.66
C ARG A 194 -5.03 -26.30 9.07
N PHE A 195 -4.32 -25.61 8.18
CA PHE A 195 -2.99 -25.07 8.45
C PHE A 195 -3.04 -23.62 8.96
N SER A 196 -4.18 -23.03 9.29
CA SER A 196 -4.16 -21.69 9.89
C SER A 196 -3.40 -21.69 11.21
N SER A 197 -2.49 -20.74 11.38
CA SER A 197 -1.73 -20.56 12.62
C SER A 197 -2.46 -19.66 13.62
N TRP A 198 -3.70 -19.25 13.30
CA TRP A 198 -4.53 -18.46 14.20
C TRP A 198 -5.00 -19.31 15.39
N ASP A 199 -4.73 -18.82 16.60
CA ASP A 199 -5.15 -19.41 17.86
C ASP A 199 -5.40 -18.27 18.86
N SER A 200 -6.64 -18.13 19.34
CA SER A 200 -7.01 -17.07 20.28
C SER A 200 -6.40 -17.26 21.68
N MET A 201 -5.92 -18.47 22.00
CA MET A 201 -5.39 -18.81 23.32
C MET A 201 -3.86 -18.79 23.39
N VAL A 202 -3.17 -18.85 22.25
CA VAL A 202 -1.70 -18.98 22.20
C VAL A 202 -1.07 -18.00 21.22
N ILE A 203 -0.12 -17.19 21.71
CA ILE A 203 0.71 -16.32 20.87
C ILE A 203 1.72 -17.19 20.09
N ASN A 204 1.29 -17.78 18.98
CA ASN A 204 2.18 -18.48 18.04
C ASN A 204 2.79 -17.51 17.02
N GLN A 205 3.91 -17.89 16.40
CA GLN A 205 4.39 -17.17 15.22
C GLN A 205 3.42 -17.34 14.04
N ARG A 206 3.10 -16.22 13.38
CA ARG A 206 2.28 -16.18 12.16
C ARG A 206 3.16 -16.12 10.90
N GLU A 207 2.65 -16.67 9.81
CA GLU A 207 3.28 -16.73 8.49
C GLU A 207 3.47 -15.33 7.95
N SER A 208 2.43 -14.49 8.03
CA SER A 208 2.48 -13.09 7.63
C SER A 208 3.54 -12.30 8.40
N ALA A 209 3.73 -12.62 9.69
CA ALA A 209 4.77 -12.00 10.49
C ALA A 209 6.18 -12.36 10.00
N VAL A 210 6.44 -13.64 9.76
CA VAL A 210 7.74 -14.12 9.27
C VAL A 210 8.02 -13.59 7.87
N PHE A 211 7.05 -13.71 6.96
CA PHE A 211 7.20 -13.30 5.57
C PHE A 211 7.32 -11.79 5.44
N GLY A 212 6.44 -11.02 6.09
CA GLY A 212 6.48 -9.56 6.10
C GLY A 212 7.81 -9.02 6.66
N THR A 213 8.32 -9.62 7.74
CA THR A 213 9.62 -9.24 8.31
C THR A 213 10.76 -9.49 7.33
N CYS A 214 10.75 -10.61 6.59
CA CYS A 214 11.77 -10.88 5.58
C CYS A 214 11.77 -9.83 4.46
N LEU A 215 10.57 -9.48 3.95
CA LEU A 215 10.41 -8.49 2.89
C LEU A 215 10.87 -7.10 3.33
N LEU A 216 10.47 -6.68 4.53
CA LEU A 216 10.88 -5.38 5.10
C LEU A 216 12.39 -5.34 5.34
N MET A 217 12.96 -6.39 5.94
CA MET A 217 14.39 -6.46 6.21
C MET A 217 15.21 -6.41 4.92
N ALA A 218 14.78 -7.11 3.87
CA ALA A 218 15.45 -7.04 2.59
C ALA A 218 15.46 -5.62 2.02
N PHE A 219 14.34 -4.90 2.14
CA PHE A 219 14.26 -3.49 1.76
C PHE A 219 15.18 -2.59 2.60
N GLU A 220 15.12 -2.69 3.93
CA GLU A 220 15.95 -1.88 4.85
C GLU A 220 17.45 -2.06 4.58
N LEU A 221 17.87 -3.29 4.31
CA LEU A 221 19.27 -3.64 4.11
C LEU A 221 19.74 -3.46 2.66
N GLY A 222 18.85 -3.06 1.75
CA GLY A 222 19.15 -2.95 0.32
C GLY A 222 19.52 -4.29 -0.32
N VAL A 223 18.99 -5.39 0.22
CA VAL A 223 19.24 -6.76 -0.26
C VAL A 223 18.24 -7.10 -1.37
N SER A 224 18.72 -7.66 -2.47
CA SER A 224 17.85 -8.09 -3.57
C SER A 224 17.04 -9.32 -3.17
N ILE A 225 15.72 -9.22 -3.29
CA ILE A 225 14.81 -10.36 -3.19
C ILE A 225 14.80 -11.11 -4.53
N ASP A 226 14.96 -12.44 -4.49
CA ASP A 226 14.75 -13.30 -5.65
C ASP A 226 13.23 -13.45 -5.91
N TRP A 227 12.65 -12.44 -6.57
CA TRP A 227 11.24 -12.42 -6.90
C TRP A 227 10.83 -13.57 -7.80
N GLU A 228 11.68 -14.01 -8.72
CA GLU A 228 11.39 -15.15 -9.61
C GLU A 228 11.18 -16.43 -8.82
N ASN A 229 11.96 -16.64 -7.75
CA ASN A 229 11.80 -17.75 -6.84
C ASN A 229 10.51 -17.67 -6.01
N ILE A 230 10.19 -16.50 -5.46
CA ILE A 230 8.92 -16.28 -4.73
C ILE A 230 7.72 -16.50 -5.67
N LEU A 231 7.74 -15.87 -6.85
CA LEU A 231 6.68 -16.00 -7.86
C LEU A 231 6.46 -17.46 -8.29
N SER A 232 7.51 -18.29 -8.28
CA SER A 232 7.39 -19.71 -8.65
C SER A 232 6.49 -20.52 -7.70
N VAL A 233 6.40 -20.14 -6.42
CA VAL A 233 5.48 -20.75 -5.44
C VAL A 233 4.02 -20.56 -5.88
N PHE A 234 3.72 -19.42 -6.48
CA PHE A 234 2.37 -19.05 -6.91
C PHE A 234 2.16 -19.28 -8.41
N LEU A 235 2.79 -20.32 -8.97
CA LEU A 235 2.66 -20.69 -10.39
C LEU A 235 3.02 -19.54 -11.36
N ARG A 236 3.80 -18.56 -10.90
CA ARG A 236 4.11 -17.31 -11.63
C ARG A 236 2.85 -16.52 -12.03
N ASP A 237 1.75 -16.69 -11.29
CA ASP A 237 0.47 -16.04 -11.52
C ASP A 237 0.26 -14.84 -10.57
N PRO A 238 0.32 -13.59 -11.07
CA PRO A 238 0.05 -12.40 -10.27
C PRO A 238 -1.36 -12.36 -9.67
N GLU A 239 -2.35 -13.00 -10.31
CA GLU A 239 -3.72 -13.05 -9.80
C GLU A 239 -3.82 -13.93 -8.57
N LEU A 240 -3.15 -15.08 -8.60
CA LEU A 240 -3.10 -15.99 -7.46
C LEU A 240 -2.45 -15.31 -6.27
N ILE A 241 -1.32 -14.62 -6.45
CA ILE A 241 -0.65 -13.88 -5.36
C ILE A 241 -1.56 -12.81 -4.78
N ALA A 242 -2.17 -11.99 -5.64
CA ALA A 242 -3.10 -10.95 -5.19
C ALA A 242 -4.28 -11.53 -4.41
N LYS A 243 -4.81 -12.68 -4.85
CA LYS A 243 -5.88 -13.39 -4.17
C LYS A 243 -5.44 -13.87 -2.79
N VAL A 244 -4.28 -14.53 -2.70
CA VAL A 244 -3.72 -15.01 -1.43
C VAL A 244 -3.52 -13.85 -0.46
N SER A 245 -2.93 -12.74 -0.92
CA SER A 245 -2.75 -11.54 -0.10
C SER A 245 -4.06 -11.00 0.48
N LEU A 246 -5.12 -10.95 -0.33
CA LEU A 246 -6.42 -10.47 0.11
C LEU A 246 -7.14 -11.50 1.00
N CYS A 247 -6.98 -12.79 0.76
CA CYS A 247 -7.53 -13.84 1.61
C CYS A 247 -6.98 -13.79 3.04
N HIS A 248 -5.69 -13.47 3.22
CA HIS A 248 -5.12 -13.24 4.55
C HIS A 248 -5.83 -12.09 5.28
N LEU A 249 -5.95 -10.93 4.62
CA LEU A 249 -6.68 -9.79 5.17
C LEU A 249 -8.15 -10.10 5.47
N GLU A 250 -8.83 -10.78 4.56
CA GLU A 250 -10.24 -11.18 4.73
C GLU A 250 -10.39 -12.17 5.89
N GLY A 251 -9.44 -13.10 6.06
CA GLY A 251 -9.35 -14.01 7.19
C GLY A 251 -9.28 -13.23 8.50
N GLU A 252 -8.38 -12.26 8.60
CA GLU A 252 -8.27 -11.42 9.80
C GLU A 252 -9.54 -10.61 10.09
N ILE A 253 -10.19 -10.06 9.06
CA ILE A 253 -11.47 -9.34 9.21
C ILE A 253 -12.59 -10.28 9.70
N SER A 254 -12.55 -11.55 9.30
CA SER A 254 -13.60 -12.53 9.61
C SER A 254 -13.64 -12.93 11.09
N HIS A 255 -12.54 -12.75 11.84
CA HIS A 255 -12.46 -13.07 13.28
C HIS A 255 -13.28 -12.13 14.19
N GLY A 256 -13.96 -11.13 13.63
CA GLY A 256 -14.86 -10.28 14.41
C GLY A 256 -14.10 -9.52 15.50
N ASP A 257 -14.48 -9.69 16.77
CA ASP A 257 -13.98 -8.88 17.88
C ASP A 257 -12.51 -9.16 18.28
N GLU A 258 -11.94 -10.29 17.87
CA GLU A 258 -10.57 -10.71 18.18
C GLU A 258 -9.59 -10.42 17.02
N LEU A 259 -9.31 -9.15 16.76
CA LEU A 259 -8.37 -8.77 15.69
C LEU A 259 -6.92 -8.91 16.12
N ASP A 260 -6.14 -9.65 15.33
CA ASP A 260 -4.69 -9.64 15.41
C ASP A 260 -4.13 -8.43 14.65
N LEU A 261 -4.08 -7.28 15.32
CA LEU A 261 -3.56 -6.03 14.75
C LEU A 261 -2.10 -6.16 14.27
N PHE A 262 -1.33 -7.06 14.87
CA PHE A 262 0.04 -7.28 14.43
C PHE A 262 0.06 -8.01 13.08
N CYS A 263 -0.72 -9.09 12.95
CA CYS A 263 -0.87 -9.82 11.69
C CYS A 263 -1.42 -8.93 10.56
N ILE A 264 -2.47 -8.16 10.85
CA ILE A 264 -3.06 -7.19 9.90
C ILE A 264 -2.01 -6.18 9.41
N THR A 265 -1.15 -5.67 10.31
CA THR A 265 -0.07 -4.76 9.93
C THR A 265 0.90 -5.45 8.96
N CYS A 266 1.29 -6.70 9.26
CA CYS A 266 2.19 -7.48 8.41
C CYS A 266 1.58 -7.76 7.02
N ASP A 267 0.30 -8.11 6.95
CA ASP A 267 -0.38 -8.35 5.67
C ASP A 267 -0.46 -7.07 4.81
N LEU A 268 -0.80 -5.93 5.41
CA LEU A 268 -0.81 -4.65 4.71
C LEU A 268 0.60 -4.26 4.21
N GLN A 269 1.65 -4.59 4.97
CA GLN A 269 3.04 -4.40 4.56
C GLN A 269 3.43 -5.32 3.41
N ILE A 270 3.10 -6.62 3.49
CA ILE A 270 3.32 -7.59 2.40
C ILE A 270 2.64 -7.09 1.12
N ILE A 271 1.37 -6.68 1.21
CA ILE A 271 0.62 -6.10 0.07
C ILE A 271 1.31 -4.87 -0.48
N SER A 272 1.81 -3.99 0.38
CA SER A 272 2.51 -2.77 -0.02
C SER A 272 3.82 -3.05 -0.78
N VAL A 273 4.59 -4.05 -0.33
CA VAL A 273 5.82 -4.50 -0.99
C VAL A 273 5.50 -5.19 -2.31
N LEU A 274 4.56 -6.14 -2.32
CA LEU A 274 4.13 -6.85 -3.53
C LEU A 274 3.55 -5.90 -4.59
N SER A 275 2.89 -4.83 -4.15
CA SER A 275 2.36 -3.77 -5.04
C SER A 275 3.45 -2.96 -5.76
N GLN A 276 4.73 -3.13 -5.43
CA GLN A 276 5.81 -2.53 -6.22
C GLN A 276 5.96 -3.25 -7.57
N LEU A 277 5.58 -4.54 -7.65
CA LEU A 277 5.60 -5.31 -8.89
C LEU A 277 4.34 -5.00 -9.71
N GLU A 278 4.51 -4.36 -10.87
CA GLU A 278 3.39 -3.83 -11.69
C GLU A 278 2.28 -4.86 -11.95
N LYS A 279 2.64 -6.10 -12.28
CA LYS A 279 1.66 -7.16 -12.56
C LYS A 279 0.82 -7.52 -11.33
N ILE A 280 1.44 -7.64 -10.16
CA ILE A 280 0.75 -7.97 -8.91
C ILE A 280 -0.09 -6.78 -8.44
N ARG A 281 0.46 -5.56 -8.53
CA ARG A 281 -0.29 -4.31 -8.29
C ARG A 281 -1.60 -4.27 -9.06
N LEU A 282 -1.58 -4.53 -10.36
CA LEU A 282 -2.78 -4.49 -11.20
C LEU A 282 -3.77 -5.62 -10.85
N ALA A 283 -3.29 -6.79 -10.44
CA ALA A 283 -4.13 -7.86 -9.90
C ALA A 283 -4.80 -7.45 -8.58
N LEU A 284 -4.04 -6.95 -7.60
CA LEU A 284 -4.55 -6.43 -6.32
C LEU A 284 -5.62 -5.35 -6.52
N MET A 285 -5.40 -4.41 -7.45
CA MET A 285 -6.39 -3.37 -7.77
C MET A 285 -7.68 -3.95 -8.35
N ARG A 286 -7.61 -4.98 -9.20
CA ARG A 286 -8.79 -5.65 -9.76
C ARG A 286 -9.57 -6.43 -8.71
N GLN A 287 -8.86 -7.03 -7.77
CA GLN A 287 -9.44 -7.85 -6.71
C GLN A 287 -9.90 -7.03 -5.49
N GLY A 288 -9.73 -5.70 -5.51
CA GLY A 288 -10.36 -4.82 -4.54
C GLY A 288 -9.50 -4.44 -3.33
N VAL A 289 -8.17 -4.39 -3.46
CA VAL A 289 -7.26 -4.00 -2.36
C VAL A 289 -7.61 -2.65 -1.70
N VAL A 290 -8.10 -1.68 -2.49
CA VAL A 290 -8.53 -0.36 -1.96
C VAL A 290 -9.77 -0.49 -1.08
N LYS A 291 -10.70 -1.37 -1.44
CA LYS A 291 -11.88 -1.68 -0.63
C LYS A 291 -11.44 -2.36 0.67
N ALA A 292 -10.61 -3.41 0.59
CA ALA A 292 -10.13 -4.15 1.76
C ALA A 292 -9.39 -3.23 2.75
N ALA A 293 -8.48 -2.37 2.27
CA ALA A 293 -7.76 -1.42 3.11
C ALA A 293 -8.69 -0.39 3.78
N ALA A 294 -9.72 0.08 3.07
CA ALA A 294 -10.73 0.98 3.65
C ALA A 294 -11.61 0.28 4.70
N GLU A 295 -11.97 -0.99 4.49
CA GLU A 295 -12.73 -1.80 5.43
C GLU A 295 -11.94 -2.06 6.73
N ILE A 296 -10.66 -2.41 6.61
CA ILE A 296 -9.76 -2.57 7.76
C ILE A 296 -9.64 -1.26 8.54
N LEU A 297 -9.41 -0.15 7.84
CA LEU A 297 -9.32 1.16 8.48
C LEU A 297 -10.60 1.47 9.26
N ALA A 298 -11.77 1.25 8.65
CA ALA A 298 -13.07 1.48 9.28
C ALA A 298 -13.29 0.57 10.51
N LEU A 299 -12.84 -0.69 10.44
CA LEU A 299 -12.94 -1.66 11.52
C LEU A 299 -12.09 -1.25 12.72
N ILE A 300 -10.84 -0.86 12.49
CA ILE A 300 -9.87 -0.52 13.53
C ILE A 300 -10.28 0.78 14.25
N VAL A 301 -10.66 1.82 13.51
CA VAL A 301 -11.12 3.09 14.10
C VAL A 301 -12.51 2.99 14.74
N GLY A 302 -13.22 1.89 14.52
CA GLY A 302 -14.50 1.59 15.16
C GLY A 302 -14.36 1.10 16.60
N ARG A 303 -13.13 0.81 17.07
CA ARG A 303 -12.85 0.22 18.38
C ARG A 303 -11.99 1.12 19.26
N GLU A 304 -12.09 0.91 20.56
CA GLU A 304 -11.20 1.52 21.54
C GLU A 304 -10.01 0.61 21.81
N TRP A 305 -8.81 1.17 21.75
CA TRP A 305 -7.55 0.46 21.99
C TRP A 305 -6.80 1.10 23.15
N LYS A 306 -6.20 0.27 24.02
CA LYS A 306 -5.48 0.72 25.21
C LYS A 306 -4.11 0.03 25.30
N GLY A 307 -3.15 0.69 25.95
CA GLY A 307 -1.80 0.16 26.14
C GLY A 307 -1.11 -0.16 24.80
N ASP A 308 -0.43 -1.30 24.75
CA ASP A 308 0.34 -1.71 23.57
C ASP A 308 -0.53 -1.93 22.33
N MET A 309 -1.78 -2.37 22.51
CA MET A 309 -2.73 -2.54 21.41
C MET A 309 -3.06 -1.22 20.71
N GLN A 310 -2.98 -0.08 21.41
CA GLN A 310 -3.17 1.23 20.79
C GLN A 310 -2.03 1.59 19.82
N VAL A 311 -0.80 1.14 20.12
CA VAL A 311 0.36 1.32 19.25
C VAL A 311 0.20 0.47 17.99
N PHE A 312 -0.22 -0.80 18.12
CA PHE A 312 -0.50 -1.66 16.97
C PHE A 312 -1.65 -1.13 16.11
N ALA A 313 -2.72 -0.63 16.73
CA ALA A 313 -3.83 0.01 16.02
C ALA A 313 -3.35 1.24 15.23
N SER A 314 -2.54 2.10 15.86
CA SER A 314 -1.91 3.26 15.22
C SER A 314 -1.15 2.87 13.96
N ARG A 315 -0.37 1.79 14.03
CA ARG A 315 0.40 1.27 12.88
C ARG A 315 -0.50 0.76 11.77
N CYS A 316 -1.49 -0.06 12.09
CA CYS A 316 -2.45 -0.53 11.09
C CYS A 316 -3.12 0.64 10.35
N MET A 317 -3.57 1.66 11.09
CA MET A 317 -4.21 2.85 10.49
C MET A 317 -3.26 3.57 9.54
N ILE A 318 -2.00 3.75 9.92
CA ILE A 318 -0.97 4.39 9.10
C ILE A 318 -0.67 3.55 7.86
N THR A 319 -0.43 2.24 8.00
CA THR A 319 -0.13 1.37 6.86
C THR A 319 -1.32 1.28 5.91
N ALA A 320 -2.55 1.18 6.42
CA ALA A 320 -3.76 1.18 5.60
C ALA A 320 -3.93 2.51 4.84
N THR A 321 -3.73 3.65 5.50
CA THR A 321 -3.85 4.97 4.86
C THR A 321 -2.74 5.26 3.86
N ALA A 322 -1.50 4.85 4.14
CA ALA A 322 -0.38 4.92 3.20
C ALA A 322 -0.66 4.07 1.94
N LEU A 323 -1.15 2.84 2.13
CA LEU A 323 -1.55 1.97 1.03
C LEU A 323 -2.67 2.62 0.20
N LEU A 324 -3.75 3.08 0.84
CA LEU A 324 -4.88 3.76 0.18
C LEU A 324 -4.41 4.95 -0.65
N ARG A 325 -3.64 5.86 -0.04
CA ARG A 325 -3.09 7.04 -0.69
C ARG A 325 -2.26 6.66 -1.91
N SER A 326 -1.28 5.78 -1.73
CA SER A 326 -0.40 5.36 -2.81
C SER A 326 -1.17 4.70 -3.96
N ARG A 327 -2.15 3.83 -3.68
CA ARG A 327 -2.95 3.19 -4.73
C ARG A 327 -3.84 4.19 -5.48
N ILE A 328 -4.46 5.14 -4.77
CA ILE A 328 -5.28 6.22 -5.35
C ILE A 328 -4.41 7.17 -6.19
N GLU A 329 -3.22 7.52 -5.71
CA GLU A 329 -2.31 8.42 -6.41
C GLU A 329 -1.57 7.74 -7.57
N GLU A 330 -1.53 6.42 -7.66
CA GLU A 330 -0.89 5.73 -8.79
C GLU A 330 -1.85 5.45 -9.96
N MET A 331 -3.09 5.11 -9.68
CA MET A 331 -4.07 4.69 -10.70
C MET A 331 -5.02 5.82 -11.10
N ASP A 332 -5.81 5.64 -12.18
CA ASP A 332 -6.91 6.56 -12.47
C ASP A 332 -7.98 6.39 -11.38
N ALA A 333 -7.85 7.11 -10.26
CA ALA A 333 -8.45 6.74 -8.98
C ALA A 333 -9.97 6.70 -8.92
N LEU A 334 -10.67 7.12 -9.97
CA LEU A 334 -12.11 7.35 -9.97
C LEU A 334 -12.93 6.14 -9.48
N PRO A 335 -12.80 4.92 -10.01
CA PRO A 335 -13.59 3.79 -9.54
C PRO A 335 -13.20 3.35 -8.12
N PHE A 336 -11.90 3.40 -7.80
CA PHE A 336 -11.39 2.92 -6.51
C PHE A 336 -11.73 3.87 -5.36
N LEU A 337 -11.68 5.17 -5.63
CA LEU A 337 -12.05 6.18 -4.64
C LEU A 337 -13.54 6.14 -4.32
N SER A 338 -14.39 5.86 -5.32
CA SER A 338 -15.82 5.62 -5.05
C SER A 338 -16.03 4.44 -4.09
N GLN A 339 -15.33 3.32 -4.30
CA GLN A 339 -15.41 2.16 -3.40
C GLN A 339 -14.97 2.51 -1.98
N ALA A 340 -13.86 3.23 -1.81
CA ALA A 340 -13.40 3.62 -0.48
C ALA A 340 -14.37 4.60 0.22
N LEU A 341 -14.94 5.55 -0.52
CA LEU A 341 -15.92 6.51 0.01
C LEU A 341 -17.22 5.81 0.45
N GLU A 342 -17.70 4.84 -0.32
CA GLU A 342 -18.87 4.02 0.03
C GLU A 342 -18.66 3.22 1.33
N ARG A 343 -17.40 2.90 1.67
CA ARG A 343 -17.01 2.24 2.93
C ARG A 343 -16.73 3.23 4.08
N GLY A 344 -17.10 4.49 3.92
CA GLY A 344 -16.99 5.49 4.98
C GLY A 344 -15.55 5.99 5.22
N LEU A 345 -14.71 6.03 4.17
CA LEU A 345 -13.33 6.50 4.26
C LEU A 345 -13.19 7.83 5.01
N VAL A 346 -14.01 8.85 4.69
CA VAL A 346 -13.92 10.18 5.32
C VAL A 346 -14.15 10.10 6.83
N ALA A 347 -15.20 9.41 7.25
CA ALA A 347 -15.50 9.24 8.67
C ALA A 347 -14.39 8.46 9.38
N SER A 348 -13.82 7.45 8.73
CA SER A 348 -12.74 6.64 9.27
C SER A 348 -11.46 7.46 9.46
N LEU A 349 -11.10 8.31 8.49
CA LEU A 349 -9.95 9.21 8.61
C LEU A 349 -10.08 10.17 9.79
N LEU A 350 -11.27 10.74 10.03
CA LEU A 350 -11.47 11.64 11.18
C LEU A 350 -11.32 10.91 12.52
N LYS A 351 -11.78 9.66 12.60
CA LYS A 351 -11.67 8.85 13.83
C LYS A 351 -10.23 8.44 14.15
N CYS A 352 -9.30 8.52 13.20
CA CYS A 352 -7.89 8.26 13.46
C CYS A 352 -7.31 9.21 14.54
N GLU A 353 -7.76 10.47 14.63
CA GLU A 353 -7.17 11.46 15.56
C GLU A 353 -7.14 10.97 17.02
N ALA A 354 -8.20 10.30 17.48
CA ALA A 354 -8.29 9.81 18.85
C ALA A 354 -7.43 8.56 19.12
N SER A 355 -7.09 7.81 18.07
CA SER A 355 -6.43 6.51 18.19
C SER A 355 -4.94 6.57 17.86
N LEU A 356 -4.48 7.61 17.14
CA LEU A 356 -3.08 7.80 16.79
C LEU A 356 -2.27 8.26 18.01
N THR A 357 -1.33 7.42 18.43
CA THR A 357 -0.46 7.72 19.59
C THR A 357 0.77 8.53 19.20
N SER A 358 1.37 9.24 20.16
CA SER A 358 2.66 9.90 19.97
C SER A 358 3.85 8.93 19.86
N ALA A 359 3.62 7.64 20.14
CA ALA A 359 4.65 6.60 20.06
C ALA A 359 5.04 6.26 18.60
N VAL A 360 4.25 6.70 17.62
CA VAL A 360 4.54 6.50 16.20
C VAL A 360 5.20 7.75 15.59
N GLN A 361 6.07 7.54 14.61
CA GLN A 361 6.82 8.61 13.96
C GLN A 361 5.92 9.76 13.48
N PRO A 362 6.32 11.04 13.69
CA PRO A 362 5.51 12.20 13.30
C PRO A 362 5.16 12.25 11.82
N SER A 363 6.08 11.84 10.93
CA SER A 363 5.86 11.80 9.48
C SER A 363 4.78 10.78 9.11
N ALA A 364 4.85 9.59 9.70
CA ALA A 364 3.89 8.50 9.47
C ALA A 364 2.47 8.89 9.89
N ARG A 365 2.33 9.67 10.98
CA ARG A 365 1.05 10.20 11.45
C ARG A 365 0.38 11.19 10.48
N GLN A 366 1.11 11.71 9.50
CA GLN A 366 0.55 12.58 8.47
C GLN A 366 -0.22 11.82 7.39
N GLU A 367 -0.05 10.51 7.22
CA GLU A 367 -0.67 9.77 6.11
C GLU A 367 -2.21 9.91 6.04
N PRO A 368 -2.96 9.77 7.15
CA PRO A 368 -4.41 10.02 7.13
C PRO A 368 -4.75 11.49 6.82
N ILE A 369 -3.93 12.43 7.30
CA ILE A 369 -4.11 13.88 7.12
C ILE A 369 -3.90 14.25 5.65
N LEU A 370 -2.88 13.72 5.00
CA LEU A 370 -2.56 13.98 3.58
C LEU A 370 -3.67 13.45 2.66
N LEU A 371 -4.19 12.25 2.96
CA LEU A 371 -5.34 11.71 2.23
C LEU A 371 -6.55 12.67 2.34
N LEU A 372 -6.84 13.14 3.57
CA LEU A 372 -7.97 14.03 3.86
C LEU A 372 -7.82 15.44 3.28
N ALA A 373 -6.62 16.04 3.39
CA ALA A 373 -6.34 17.45 3.10
C ALA A 373 -5.86 17.69 1.66
N GLU A 374 -5.28 16.70 1.00
CA GLU A 374 -4.65 16.87 -0.32
C GLU A 374 -5.33 16.04 -1.39
N VAL A 375 -5.46 14.73 -1.16
CA VAL A 375 -5.93 13.79 -2.19
C VAL A 375 -7.44 13.92 -2.41
N LEU A 376 -8.25 13.76 -1.35
CA LEU A 376 -9.72 13.82 -1.47
C LEU A 376 -10.21 15.15 -2.05
N PRO A 377 -9.73 16.33 -1.60
CA PRO A 377 -10.18 17.59 -2.16
C PRO A 377 -9.72 17.76 -3.61
N GLY A 378 -8.52 17.30 -3.99
CA GLY A 378 -8.05 17.29 -5.38
C GLY A 378 -9.04 16.57 -6.31
N TYR A 379 -9.46 15.36 -5.94
CA TYR A 379 -10.39 14.56 -6.76
C TYR A 379 -11.84 15.09 -6.79
N SER A 380 -12.21 16.06 -5.95
CA SER A 380 -13.55 16.66 -6.03
C SER A 380 -13.79 17.52 -7.28
N VAL A 381 -12.79 17.67 -8.18
CA VAL A 381 -13.00 18.24 -9.54
C VAL A 381 -13.80 17.29 -10.45
N TYR A 382 -13.93 16.03 -10.07
CA TYR A 382 -14.75 15.05 -10.76
C TYR A 382 -16.14 15.01 -10.12
N ARG A 383 -17.18 15.34 -10.91
CA ARG A 383 -18.57 15.40 -10.42
C ARG A 383 -19.02 14.11 -9.74
N SER A 384 -18.64 12.95 -10.28
CA SER A 384 -18.96 11.65 -9.68
C SER A 384 -18.34 11.48 -8.28
N VAL A 385 -17.10 11.91 -8.09
CA VAL A 385 -16.41 11.85 -6.79
C VAL A 385 -16.96 12.92 -5.85
N LEU A 386 -17.17 14.15 -6.33
CA LEU A 386 -17.75 15.23 -5.54
C LEU A 386 -19.11 14.84 -4.95
N HIS A 387 -19.95 14.14 -5.72
CA HIS A 387 -21.24 13.67 -5.22
C HIS A 387 -21.06 12.74 -4.02
N GLN A 388 -20.17 11.75 -4.12
CA GLN A 388 -19.88 10.82 -3.03
C GLN A 388 -19.24 11.52 -1.82
N LEU A 389 -18.31 12.46 -2.06
CA LEU A 389 -17.71 13.27 -1.00
C LEU A 389 -18.75 14.14 -0.29
N ALA A 390 -19.70 14.74 -1.01
CA ALA A 390 -20.76 15.53 -0.40
C ALA A 390 -21.65 14.68 0.51
N LEU A 391 -22.00 13.45 0.10
CA LEU A 391 -22.74 12.51 0.94
C LEU A 391 -21.94 12.12 2.19
N ALA A 392 -20.64 11.85 2.03
CA ALA A 392 -19.76 11.52 3.15
C ALA A 392 -19.62 12.71 4.13
N VAL A 393 -19.50 13.94 3.61
CA VAL A 393 -19.44 15.16 4.42
C VAL A 393 -20.74 15.39 5.17
N ASP A 394 -21.90 15.28 4.49
CA ASP A 394 -23.22 15.42 5.12
C ASP A 394 -23.40 14.38 6.24
N SER A 395 -22.93 13.14 6.03
CA SER A 395 -22.97 12.07 7.02
C SER A 395 -22.10 12.35 8.25
N VAL A 396 -20.86 12.83 8.06
CA VAL A 396 -19.95 13.21 9.15
C VAL A 396 -20.55 14.32 10.02
N VAL A 397 -21.10 15.36 9.38
CA VAL A 397 -21.75 16.50 10.07
C VAL A 397 -23.01 16.03 10.80
N GLY A 398 -23.84 15.22 10.15
CA GLY A 398 -25.07 14.67 10.75
C GLY A 398 -24.80 13.82 11.99
N GLN A 399 -23.72 13.04 11.98
CA GLN A 399 -23.26 12.24 13.13
C GLN A 399 -22.43 13.04 14.16
N ARG A 400 -22.17 14.34 13.90
CA ARG A 400 -21.33 15.22 14.72
C ARG A 400 -19.94 14.64 15.00
N LEU A 401 -19.38 13.90 14.04
CA LEU A 401 -18.03 13.33 14.18
C LEU A 401 -16.96 14.43 14.16
N ASP A 402 -17.19 15.50 13.41
CA ASP A 402 -16.30 16.66 13.33
C ASP A 402 -16.23 17.46 14.64
N ALA A 403 -17.28 17.44 15.45
CA ALA A 403 -17.30 18.08 16.76
C ALA A 403 -16.36 17.41 17.78
N ARG A 404 -15.92 16.17 17.52
CA ARG A 404 -15.00 15.40 18.37
C ARG A 404 -13.54 15.75 18.10
N LEU A 405 -13.26 16.46 17.00
CA LEU A 405 -11.89 16.80 16.61
C LEU A 405 -11.28 17.84 17.53
N SER A 406 -9.96 17.75 17.72
CA SER A 406 -9.22 18.80 18.41
C SER A 406 -9.31 20.12 17.64
N LYS A 407 -9.87 21.16 18.25
CA LYS A 407 -10.20 22.43 17.57
C LYS A 407 -9.00 23.09 16.87
N SER A 408 -7.80 22.91 17.41
CA SER A 408 -6.52 23.41 16.86
C SER A 408 -5.67 22.33 16.18
N GLY A 409 -6.13 21.07 16.17
CA GLY A 409 -5.42 19.92 15.61
C GLY A 409 -5.34 19.94 14.08
N GLU A 410 -4.39 19.17 13.54
CA GLU A 410 -4.19 19.06 12.10
C GLU A 410 -5.37 18.38 11.38
N PHE A 411 -6.01 17.39 12.03
CA PHE A 411 -7.23 16.78 11.50
C PHE A 411 -8.37 17.79 11.35
N CYS A 412 -8.56 18.70 12.31
CA CYS A 412 -9.55 19.76 12.21
C CYS A 412 -9.26 20.70 11.03
N LYS A 413 -8.00 21.06 10.80
CA LYS A 413 -7.58 21.87 9.64
C LYS A 413 -7.83 21.14 8.33
N ALA A 414 -7.43 19.87 8.24
CA ALA A 414 -7.63 19.02 7.08
C ALA A 414 -9.12 18.81 6.77
N TRP A 415 -9.94 18.55 7.79
CA TRP A 415 -11.38 18.43 7.68
C TRP A 415 -12.02 19.70 7.14
N LYS A 416 -11.70 20.86 7.72
CA LYS A 416 -12.20 22.17 7.24
C LYS A 416 -11.86 22.37 5.77
N LYS A 417 -10.60 22.11 5.39
CA LYS A 417 -10.15 22.22 3.99
C LYS A 417 -10.97 21.33 3.04
N LEU A 418 -11.19 20.06 3.39
CA LEU A 418 -12.03 19.17 2.59
C LEU A 418 -13.47 19.68 2.51
N ARG A 419 -14.09 19.98 3.64
CA ARG A 419 -15.49 20.42 3.72
C ARG A 419 -15.71 21.69 2.91
N ASP A 420 -14.87 22.71 3.11
CA ASP A 420 -15.00 24.00 2.44
C ASP A 420 -14.83 23.85 0.91
N THR A 421 -13.88 23.00 0.48
CA THR A 421 -13.69 22.67 -0.94
C THR A 421 -14.90 21.95 -1.53
N VAL A 422 -15.45 20.96 -0.82
CA VAL A 422 -16.64 20.20 -1.24
C VAL A 422 -17.85 21.12 -1.33
N ASP A 423 -18.08 21.99 -0.35
CA ASP A 423 -19.21 22.92 -0.33
C ASP A 423 -19.11 23.99 -1.44
N GLU A 424 -17.90 24.53 -1.65
CA GLU A 424 -17.64 25.42 -2.78
C GLU A 424 -18.02 24.76 -4.10
N ARG A 425 -17.51 23.56 -4.35
CA ARG A 425 -17.72 22.82 -5.60
C ARG A 425 -19.16 22.31 -5.74
N ARG A 426 -19.82 21.93 -4.64
CA ARG A 426 -21.24 21.54 -4.62
C ARG A 426 -22.16 22.67 -5.05
N ARG A 427 -21.84 23.92 -4.69
CA ARG A 427 -22.58 25.11 -5.14
C ARG A 427 -22.49 25.34 -6.65
N LEU A 428 -21.40 24.89 -7.29
CA LEU A 428 -21.23 24.97 -8.74
C LEU A 428 -22.16 23.99 -9.46
N VAL A 429 -22.37 22.78 -8.93
CA VAL A 429 -23.25 21.76 -9.52
C VAL A 429 -24.70 22.24 -9.65
N LYS A 430 -25.20 22.98 -8.65
CA LYS A 430 -26.59 23.49 -8.61
C LYS A 430 -26.84 24.61 -9.62
N ARG A 431 -25.79 25.28 -10.09
CA ARG A 431 -25.86 26.30 -11.14
C ARG A 431 -25.74 25.59 -12.47
N ASP A 432 -26.84 25.01 -12.94
CA ASP A 432 -26.90 24.31 -14.23
C ASP A 432 -26.66 25.34 -15.35
N ILE A 433 -25.39 25.63 -15.65
CA ILE A 433 -25.04 26.50 -16.77
C ILE A 433 -25.41 25.70 -18.02
N SER A 434 -26.43 26.17 -18.72
CA SER A 434 -26.97 25.59 -19.95
C SER A 434 -25.97 25.56 -21.12
N SER A 435 -24.72 26.01 -20.93
CA SER A 435 -23.65 25.85 -21.91
C SER A 435 -23.09 24.43 -21.83
N GLY A 436 -23.44 23.60 -22.82
CA GLY A 436 -22.83 22.28 -22.95
C GLY A 436 -21.32 22.41 -23.19
N HIS A 437 -20.52 21.54 -22.55
CA HIS A 437 -19.07 21.42 -22.78
C HIS A 437 -18.77 21.42 -24.28
N VAL A 438 -17.84 22.30 -24.64
CA VAL A 438 -17.41 22.50 -26.02
C VAL A 438 -16.26 21.55 -26.28
N GLN A 439 -16.35 20.78 -27.36
CA GLN A 439 -15.28 19.95 -27.87
C GLN A 439 -14.58 20.69 -29.00
N THR A 440 -13.24 20.65 -29.00
CA THR A 440 -12.43 21.23 -30.06
C THR A 440 -11.78 20.14 -30.91
N CYS A 441 -11.67 20.40 -32.21
CA CYS A 441 -10.95 19.50 -33.11
C CYS A 441 -9.47 19.44 -32.69
N GLN A 442 -8.93 18.23 -32.55
CA GLN A 442 -7.55 18.03 -32.11
C GLN A 442 -6.54 18.40 -33.20
N ASN A 443 -6.93 18.44 -34.47
CA ASN A 443 -6.08 18.92 -35.56
C ASN A 443 -5.64 20.38 -35.29
N ASP A 444 -4.33 20.66 -35.28
CA ASP A 444 -3.77 22.00 -35.05
C ASP A 444 -4.10 23.01 -36.13
N MET A 445 -4.28 22.54 -37.37
CA MET A 445 -4.71 23.39 -38.49
C MET A 445 -6.22 23.60 -38.54
N CYS A 446 -6.97 23.18 -37.50
CA CYS A 446 -8.42 23.29 -37.45
C CYS A 446 -8.89 23.96 -36.17
N SER A 447 -9.64 25.06 -36.31
CA SER A 447 -10.25 25.79 -35.19
C SER A 447 -11.72 25.44 -34.96
N LYS A 448 -12.23 24.35 -35.57
CA LYS A 448 -13.64 23.95 -35.42
C LYS A 448 -13.92 23.47 -34.00
N THR A 449 -15.02 23.98 -33.45
CA THR A 449 -15.55 23.66 -32.12
C THR A 449 -17.01 23.24 -32.25
N SER A 450 -17.50 22.41 -31.35
CA SER A 450 -18.90 22.01 -31.32
C SER A 450 -19.31 21.48 -29.95
N HIS A 451 -20.60 21.38 -29.68
CA HIS A 451 -21.09 20.73 -28.47
C HIS A 451 -20.75 19.23 -28.47
N MET A 452 -20.69 18.67 -27.26
CA MET A 452 -20.47 17.24 -27.03
C MET A 452 -21.29 16.34 -27.95
N GLY A 453 -20.64 15.33 -28.51
CA GLY A 453 -21.28 14.29 -29.32
C GLY A 453 -21.37 14.58 -30.81
N ARG A 454 -20.98 15.79 -31.27
CA ARG A 454 -20.94 16.14 -32.70
C ARG A 454 -19.63 15.74 -33.38
N PHE A 455 -18.54 15.62 -32.64
CA PHE A 455 -17.24 15.24 -33.18
C PHE A 455 -16.99 13.74 -33.07
N LYS A 456 -16.21 13.21 -34.02
CA LYS A 456 -15.78 11.82 -34.04
C LYS A 456 -14.64 11.65 -33.04
N ARG A 457 -14.64 10.55 -32.29
CA ARG A 457 -13.50 10.18 -31.43
C ARG A 457 -12.47 9.40 -32.22
N CYS A 458 -11.20 9.52 -31.84
CA CYS A 458 -10.19 8.57 -32.28
C CYS A 458 -10.60 7.16 -31.84
N GLY A 459 -10.74 6.21 -32.77
CA GLY A 459 -11.10 4.82 -32.46
C GLY A 459 -10.04 4.06 -31.64
N GLY A 460 -8.84 4.62 -31.53
CA GLY A 460 -7.75 4.06 -30.74
C GLY A 460 -7.78 4.50 -29.28
N CYS A 461 -7.39 5.75 -29.01
CA CYS A 461 -7.25 6.23 -27.62
C CYS A 461 -8.55 6.77 -27.01
N LEU A 462 -9.59 7.03 -27.80
CA LEU A 462 -10.86 7.67 -27.39
C LEU A 462 -10.72 9.08 -26.75
N HIS A 463 -9.50 9.62 -26.61
CA HIS A 463 -9.20 10.89 -25.93
C HIS A 463 -9.21 12.10 -26.87
N ALA A 464 -9.05 11.90 -28.18
CA ALA A 464 -9.02 12.98 -29.18
C ALA A 464 -10.31 13.05 -29.99
N TYR A 465 -10.76 14.29 -30.27
CA TYR A 465 -11.99 14.58 -31.02
C TYR A 465 -11.66 15.24 -32.36
N TYR A 466 -12.38 14.86 -33.42
CA TYR A 466 -12.18 15.37 -34.76
C TYR A 466 -13.52 15.72 -35.43
N CYS A 467 -13.56 16.89 -36.06
CA CYS A 467 -14.73 17.31 -36.85
C CYS A 467 -14.90 16.50 -38.16
N SER A 468 -13.84 15.83 -38.63
CA SER A 468 -13.84 15.06 -39.88
C SER A 468 -12.74 14.00 -39.91
N ARG A 469 -12.90 12.98 -40.78
CA ARG A 469 -11.84 11.98 -41.04
C ARG A 469 -10.56 12.61 -41.63
N LYS A 470 -10.69 13.70 -42.40
CA LYS A 470 -9.54 14.44 -42.96
C LYS A 470 -8.68 15.05 -41.84
N CYS A 471 -9.32 15.68 -40.86
CA CYS A 471 -8.63 16.23 -39.69
C CYS A 471 -7.95 15.14 -38.86
N GLN A 472 -8.60 13.99 -38.66
CA GLN A 472 -7.99 12.86 -37.97
C GLN A 472 -6.74 12.33 -38.70
N ARG A 473 -6.82 12.13 -40.02
CA ARG A 473 -5.67 11.66 -40.82
C ARG A 473 -4.50 12.64 -40.76
N TYR A 474 -4.78 13.93 -40.88
CA TYR A 474 -3.75 14.95 -40.78
C TYR A 474 -3.07 14.94 -39.41
N ASP A 475 -3.83 14.95 -38.32
CA ASP A 475 -3.28 14.92 -36.95
C ASP A 475 -2.51 13.62 -36.65
N TRP A 476 -2.96 12.50 -37.24
CA TRP A 476 -2.25 11.21 -37.17
C TRP A 476 -0.87 11.26 -37.83
N GLN A 477 -0.77 11.82 -39.03
CA GLN A 477 0.46 11.86 -39.83
C GLN A 477 1.40 13.00 -39.40
N ASN A 478 0.86 14.19 -39.16
CA ASN A 478 1.64 15.43 -38.98
C ASN A 478 1.53 16.00 -37.55
N GLY A 479 0.41 15.76 -36.87
CA GLY A 479 0.10 16.34 -35.55
C GLY A 479 0.60 15.52 -34.36
N LYS A 480 1.51 14.55 -34.58
CA LYS A 480 2.09 13.64 -33.56
C LYS A 480 1.07 12.78 -32.81
N HIS A 481 -0.20 12.74 -33.22
CA HIS A 481 -1.23 11.98 -32.52
C HIS A 481 -0.97 10.48 -32.55
N LYS A 482 -0.35 9.94 -33.61
CA LYS A 482 0.04 8.51 -33.67
C LYS A 482 0.84 8.08 -32.44
N GLN A 483 1.89 8.82 -32.09
CA GLN A 483 2.75 8.51 -30.94
C GLN A 483 2.00 8.62 -29.61
N TYR A 484 1.17 9.66 -29.45
CA TYR A 484 0.33 9.83 -28.26
C TYR A 484 -0.69 8.69 -28.13
N CYS A 485 -1.40 8.38 -29.20
CA CYS A 485 -2.44 7.34 -29.26
C CYS A 485 -1.87 5.96 -28.91
N THR A 486 -0.72 5.59 -29.48
CA THR A 486 -0.05 4.32 -29.16
C THR A 486 0.27 4.20 -27.68
N ARG A 487 0.78 5.26 -27.04
CA ARG A 487 1.09 5.22 -25.60
C ARG A 487 -0.15 5.11 -24.72
N ILE A 488 -1.24 5.80 -25.08
CA ILE A 488 -2.50 5.67 -24.35
C ILE A 488 -3.07 4.25 -24.49
N GLN A 489 -3.04 3.67 -25.69
CA GLN A 489 -3.48 2.28 -25.90
C GLN A 489 -2.62 1.29 -25.12
N GLN A 490 -1.29 1.45 -25.14
CA GLN A 490 -0.39 0.61 -24.34
C GLN A 490 -0.73 0.69 -22.85
N ARG A 491 -0.96 1.90 -22.32
CA ARG A 491 -1.38 2.07 -20.93
C ARG A 491 -2.75 1.43 -20.65
N PHE A 492 -3.71 1.58 -21.55
CA PHE A 492 -5.04 0.95 -21.44
C PHE A 492 -4.94 -0.58 -21.41
N ILE A 493 -4.14 -1.18 -22.32
CA ILE A 493 -3.91 -2.63 -22.36
C ILE A 493 -3.19 -3.10 -21.10
N ARG A 494 -2.10 -2.41 -20.70
CA ARG A 494 -1.36 -2.73 -19.46
C ARG A 494 -2.27 -2.69 -18.24
N THR A 495 -3.18 -1.74 -18.17
CA THR A 495 -4.14 -1.59 -17.05
C THR A 495 -5.43 -2.40 -17.23
N TYR A 496 -5.50 -3.31 -18.21
CA TYR A 496 -6.70 -4.12 -18.50
C TYR A 496 -8.00 -3.31 -18.61
N GLY A 497 -7.91 -2.08 -19.14
CA GLY A 497 -9.04 -1.20 -19.31
C GLY A 497 -9.52 -0.47 -18.05
N GLN A 498 -8.78 -0.53 -16.93
CA GLN A 498 -9.09 0.24 -15.73
C GLN A 498 -8.98 1.76 -15.93
N MET A 499 -8.34 2.20 -17.02
CA MET A 499 -8.35 3.60 -17.44
C MET A 499 -9.55 3.90 -18.33
N SER A 500 -10.47 4.72 -17.82
CA SER A 500 -11.59 5.21 -18.59
C SER A 500 -11.39 6.66 -19.04
N PRO A 501 -11.83 7.04 -20.25
CA PRO A 501 -11.88 8.43 -20.65
C PRO A 501 -12.79 9.21 -19.68
N ILE A 502 -12.47 10.48 -19.43
CA ILE A 502 -13.28 11.31 -18.53
C ILE A 502 -14.69 11.44 -19.10
N HIS A 503 -15.69 11.03 -18.31
CA HIS A 503 -17.09 11.10 -18.69
C HIS A 503 -17.54 12.55 -18.96
N SER A 504 -18.47 12.73 -19.90
CA SER A 504 -18.99 14.03 -20.34
C SER A 504 -19.46 14.94 -19.21
N LYS A 505 -20.17 14.37 -18.22
CA LYS A 505 -20.64 15.08 -17.03
C LYS A 505 -19.50 15.63 -16.17
N ASN A 506 -18.36 14.92 -16.10
CA ASN A 506 -17.18 15.38 -15.39
C ASN A 506 -16.48 16.51 -16.15
N LEU A 507 -16.44 16.46 -17.49
CA LEU A 507 -15.87 17.53 -18.31
C LEU A 507 -16.63 18.85 -18.16
N LYS A 508 -17.96 18.80 -18.27
CA LYS A 508 -18.82 19.98 -18.05
C LYS A 508 -18.59 20.60 -16.68
N PHE A 509 -18.50 19.76 -15.65
CA PHE A 509 -18.27 20.23 -14.29
C PHE A 509 -16.87 20.81 -14.10
N LEU A 510 -15.86 20.20 -14.71
CA LEU A 510 -14.50 20.72 -14.66
C LEU A 510 -14.38 22.11 -15.30
N ASP A 511 -15.07 22.36 -16.42
CA ASP A 511 -15.13 23.71 -17.02
C ASP A 511 -15.69 24.74 -16.03
N GLN A 512 -16.70 24.35 -15.22
CA GLN A 512 -17.29 25.22 -14.20
C GLN A 512 -16.32 25.48 -13.04
N VAL A 513 -15.58 24.47 -12.61
CA VAL A 513 -14.55 24.60 -11.57
C VAL A 513 -13.45 25.56 -12.03
N ILE A 514 -12.93 25.38 -13.24
CA ILE A 514 -11.92 26.26 -13.83
C ILE A 514 -12.44 27.70 -13.92
N LEU A 515 -13.65 27.90 -14.44
CA LEU A 515 -14.23 29.23 -14.57
C LEU A 515 -14.47 29.90 -13.21
N ALA A 516 -14.97 29.16 -12.22
CA ALA A 516 -15.17 29.66 -10.87
C ALA A 516 -13.85 30.13 -10.25
N GLU A 517 -12.77 29.39 -10.46
CA GLU A 517 -11.45 29.74 -9.97
C GLU A 517 -10.91 31.01 -10.63
N LEU A 518 -11.03 31.14 -11.96
CA LEU A 518 -10.64 32.37 -12.66
C LEU A 518 -11.43 33.59 -12.18
N LYS A 519 -12.72 33.41 -11.88
CA LYS A 519 -13.61 34.47 -11.38
C LYS A 519 -13.16 35.04 -10.04
N LYS A 520 -12.52 34.24 -9.17
CA LYS A 520 -11.90 34.74 -7.92
C LYS A 520 -10.82 35.78 -8.19
N HIS A 521 -10.23 35.77 -9.39
CA HIS A 521 -9.15 36.68 -9.81
C HIS A 521 -9.56 37.63 -10.94
N ARG A 522 -10.86 37.87 -11.13
CA ARG A 522 -11.39 38.70 -12.24
C ARG A 522 -10.81 40.11 -12.29
N GLU A 523 -10.56 40.73 -11.14
CA GLU A 523 -10.00 42.10 -11.08
C GLU A 523 -8.56 42.13 -11.61
N ARG A 524 -7.73 41.18 -11.17
CA ARG A 524 -6.37 40.99 -11.66
C ARG A 524 -6.35 40.69 -13.16
N LEU A 525 -7.26 39.85 -13.64
CA LEU A 525 -7.37 39.52 -15.06
C LEU A 525 -7.84 40.71 -15.91
N SER A 526 -8.74 41.55 -15.38
CA SER A 526 -9.26 42.73 -16.07
C SER A 526 -8.20 43.84 -16.17
N ALA A 527 -7.33 43.95 -15.17
CA ALA A 527 -6.29 44.98 -15.10
C ALA A 527 -5.11 44.73 -16.06
N GLN A 528 -5.03 43.56 -16.71
CA GLN A 528 -3.91 43.27 -17.60
C GLN A 528 -4.09 43.93 -18.98
N PRO A 529 -3.08 44.68 -19.47
CA PRO A 529 -3.18 45.38 -20.76
C PRO A 529 -3.06 44.46 -21.98
N SER A 530 -2.76 43.17 -21.78
CA SER A 530 -2.52 42.21 -22.84
C SER A 530 -3.81 41.62 -23.41
N LYS A 531 -3.89 41.45 -24.74
CA LYS A 531 -4.99 40.73 -25.41
C LYS A 531 -5.07 39.24 -25.03
N LEU A 532 -3.98 38.67 -24.54
CA LEU A 532 -3.90 37.27 -24.13
C LEU A 532 -3.21 37.15 -22.77
N THR A 533 -3.95 36.67 -21.78
CA THR A 533 -3.42 36.27 -20.48
C THR A 533 -3.20 34.76 -20.46
N LEU A 534 -2.03 34.32 -19.99
CA LEU A 534 -1.74 32.91 -19.78
C LEU A 534 -1.95 32.56 -18.31
N VAL A 535 -2.73 31.53 -18.03
CA VAL A 535 -3.00 31.05 -16.66
C VAL A 535 -2.64 29.57 -16.56
N GLU A 536 -1.87 29.21 -15.55
CA GLU A 536 -1.64 27.83 -15.16
C GLU A 536 -2.32 27.53 -13.83
N LEU A 537 -3.13 26.49 -13.81
CA LEU A 537 -3.94 26.06 -12.67
C LEU A 537 -3.49 24.68 -12.21
N ASN A 538 -3.14 24.53 -10.94
CA ASN A 538 -2.89 23.23 -10.32
C ASN A 538 -4.06 22.87 -9.40
N LEU A 539 -4.86 21.90 -9.84
CA LEU A 539 -6.00 21.33 -9.13
C LEU A 539 -5.71 19.89 -8.64
N VAL A 540 -4.45 19.44 -8.69
CA VAL A 540 -4.07 18.06 -8.34
C VAL A 540 -4.21 17.80 -6.83
N GLY A 541 -3.88 18.79 -6.00
CA GLY A 541 -3.99 18.70 -4.54
C GLY A 541 -5.19 19.46 -3.98
N GLY A 542 -5.22 19.59 -2.66
CA GLY A 542 -6.32 20.27 -1.98
C GLY A 542 -6.21 21.79 -1.93
N GLU A 543 -5.06 22.35 -2.29
CA GLU A 543 -4.89 23.78 -2.52
C GLU A 543 -4.78 24.06 -4.00
N VAL A 544 -5.49 25.10 -4.45
CA VAL A 544 -5.45 25.53 -5.84
C VAL A 544 -4.24 26.43 -6.04
N GLY A 545 -3.26 25.95 -6.81
CA GLY A 545 -2.14 26.78 -7.25
C GLY A 545 -2.51 27.52 -8.54
N MET A 546 -2.32 28.83 -8.59
CA MET A 546 -2.54 29.64 -9.80
C MET A 546 -1.32 30.51 -10.12
N VAL A 547 -0.87 30.47 -11.38
CA VAL A 547 0.22 31.32 -11.90
C VAL A 547 -0.27 32.08 -13.13
N PHE A 548 0.00 33.39 -13.16
CA PHE A 548 -0.31 34.28 -14.28
C PHE A 548 0.95 34.56 -15.08
N ASP A 549 0.80 34.66 -16.40
CA ASP A 549 1.82 35.09 -17.36
C ASP A 549 3.20 34.46 -17.10
N ALA A 550 3.30 33.14 -17.28
CA ALA A 550 4.52 32.35 -17.15
C ALA A 550 5.67 32.74 -18.13
N ARG A 551 5.69 33.97 -18.65
CA ARG A 551 6.73 34.55 -19.51
C ARG A 551 7.92 35.11 -18.71
N GLY A 552 7.99 34.92 -17.39
CA GLY A 552 9.12 35.34 -16.55
C GLY A 552 9.60 34.23 -15.60
N ALA A 553 10.92 33.99 -15.61
CA ALA A 553 11.73 33.04 -14.81
C ALA A 553 11.46 31.53 -14.92
N ASN A 554 10.25 31.05 -15.20
CA ASN A 554 10.00 29.61 -15.37
C ASN A 554 8.92 29.33 -16.44
N ALA A 555 9.33 28.94 -17.64
CA ALA A 555 8.44 28.68 -18.78
C ALA A 555 7.47 27.49 -18.57
N ASN A 556 7.54 26.82 -17.42
CA ASN A 556 6.60 25.82 -16.93
C ASN A 556 6.77 25.67 -15.40
N PRO A 557 6.08 26.49 -14.58
CA PRO A 557 6.25 26.48 -13.12
C PRO A 557 5.93 25.13 -12.48
N PHE A 558 5.13 24.29 -13.14
CA PHE A 558 4.77 22.96 -12.66
C PHE A 558 5.50 21.81 -13.38
N GLY A 559 6.52 22.12 -14.19
CA GLY A 559 7.40 21.17 -14.90
C GLY A 559 6.71 20.34 -15.99
N THR A 560 7.47 19.78 -16.93
CA THR A 560 6.97 18.76 -17.88
C THR A 560 7.48 17.42 -17.36
N LYS A 561 6.58 16.54 -16.90
CA LYS A 561 6.97 15.30 -16.21
C LYS A 561 7.23 14.11 -17.14
N CYS A 562 6.64 14.12 -18.34
CA CYS A 562 6.69 12.98 -19.26
C CYS A 562 6.61 13.42 -20.73
N LYS A 563 7.00 12.55 -21.67
CA LYS A 563 6.90 12.81 -23.12
C LYS A 563 5.46 13.12 -23.57
N CYS A 564 4.46 12.58 -22.87
CA CYS A 564 3.04 12.89 -23.13
C CYS A 564 2.68 14.33 -22.70
N GLU A 565 3.28 14.87 -21.62
CA GLU A 565 3.12 16.29 -21.24
C GLU A 565 3.89 17.22 -22.20
N SER A 566 5.01 16.77 -22.79
CA SER A 566 5.70 17.55 -23.84
C SER A 566 4.80 17.78 -25.05
N TYR A 567 3.96 16.80 -25.40
CA TYR A 567 2.98 16.92 -26.47
C TYR A 567 1.92 17.98 -26.15
N SER A 568 1.34 17.97 -24.94
CA SER A 568 0.40 19.02 -24.51
C SER A 568 1.06 20.39 -24.41
N ASN A 569 2.33 20.47 -23.99
CA ASN A 569 3.07 21.73 -23.93
C ASN A 569 3.35 22.32 -25.32
N ALA A 570 3.68 21.48 -26.31
CA ALA A 570 3.80 21.94 -27.69
C ALA A 570 2.47 22.50 -28.21
N ARG A 571 1.35 21.85 -27.85
CA ARG A 571 0.01 22.35 -28.21
C ARG A 571 -0.31 23.68 -27.53
N TRP A 572 0.00 23.80 -26.25
CA TRP A 572 -0.15 25.04 -25.47
C TRP A 572 0.53 26.24 -26.13
N LYS A 573 1.81 26.08 -26.55
CA LYS A 573 2.56 27.15 -27.22
C LYS A 573 1.90 27.61 -28.52
N ARG A 574 1.49 26.66 -29.37
CA ARG A 574 0.80 26.96 -30.63
C ARG A 574 -0.56 27.64 -30.40
N MET A 575 -1.32 27.20 -29.41
CA MET A 575 -2.58 27.85 -29.05
C MET A 575 -2.36 29.30 -28.62
N ALA A 576 -1.29 29.56 -27.85
CA ALA A 576 -0.94 30.92 -27.45
C ALA A 576 -0.55 31.79 -28.66
N GLU A 577 0.19 31.25 -29.63
CA GLU A 577 0.54 31.96 -30.88
C GLU A 577 -0.73 32.36 -31.66
N VAL A 578 -1.61 31.40 -31.92
CA VAL A 578 -2.88 31.65 -32.65
C VAL A 578 -3.76 32.66 -31.93
N LEU A 579 -3.85 32.60 -30.59
CA LEU A 579 -4.70 33.51 -29.82
C LEU A 579 -4.13 34.93 -29.72
N ARG A 580 -2.81 35.14 -29.84
CA ARG A 580 -2.20 36.49 -29.84
C ARG A 580 -2.58 37.30 -31.08
N GLU A 581 -2.80 36.62 -32.20
CA GLU A 581 -3.24 37.23 -33.46
C GLU A 581 -4.75 37.56 -33.45
N GLY A 582 -5.50 37.04 -32.48
CA GLY A 582 -6.93 37.25 -32.32
C GLY A 582 -7.31 38.69 -31.95
N LYS A 583 -8.54 39.07 -32.30
CA LYS A 583 -9.12 40.39 -31.94
C LYS A 583 -9.76 40.40 -30.55
N THR A 584 -10.31 39.27 -30.10
CA THR A 584 -10.98 39.14 -28.80
C THR A 584 -9.97 38.96 -27.68
N PRO A 585 -10.07 39.68 -26.55
CA PRO A 585 -9.27 39.41 -25.37
C PRO A 585 -9.58 38.02 -24.78
N MET A 586 -8.54 37.21 -24.57
CA MET A 586 -8.68 35.81 -24.16
C MET A 586 -7.83 35.48 -22.93
N VAL A 587 -8.33 34.56 -22.12
CA VAL A 587 -7.60 33.88 -21.07
C VAL A 587 -7.34 32.44 -21.53
N LEU A 588 -6.08 32.12 -21.77
CA LEU A 588 -5.66 30.76 -22.12
C LEU A 588 -5.19 30.05 -20.85
N VAL A 589 -5.83 28.93 -20.53
CA VAL A 589 -5.72 28.21 -19.26
C VAL A 589 -5.13 26.83 -19.48
N ARG A 590 -4.09 26.49 -18.71
CA ARG A 590 -3.55 25.13 -18.59
C ARG A 590 -3.84 24.63 -17.19
N ALA A 591 -4.86 23.78 -17.04
CA ALA A 591 -5.22 23.18 -15.77
C ALA A 591 -4.64 21.76 -15.64
N PHE A 592 -3.97 21.50 -14.53
CA PHE A 592 -3.49 20.20 -14.11
C PHE A 592 -4.48 19.60 -13.12
N ILE A 593 -5.02 18.42 -13.40
CA ILE A 593 -6.03 17.76 -12.57
C ILE A 593 -5.55 16.35 -12.15
N PRO A 594 -6.07 15.79 -11.04
CA PRO A 594 -5.66 14.46 -10.58
C PRO A 594 -5.89 13.38 -11.64
N GLY A 595 -5.00 12.41 -11.77
CA GLY A 595 -5.11 11.32 -12.76
C GLY A 595 -4.27 10.09 -12.44
N GLY A 596 -3.93 9.89 -11.18
CA GLY A 596 -2.96 8.89 -10.73
C GLY A 596 -1.51 9.32 -10.93
N VAL A 597 -0.63 8.34 -11.23
CA VAL A 597 0.84 8.49 -11.41
C VAL A 597 1.17 9.67 -12.32
N SER A 598 0.25 10.03 -13.20
CA SER A 598 0.36 11.26 -13.95
C SER A 598 -0.95 12.02 -13.99
N ARG A 599 -0.86 13.30 -13.63
CA ARG A 599 -1.94 14.29 -13.79
C ARG A 599 -2.45 14.33 -15.23
N LYS A 600 -3.73 14.70 -15.38
CA LYS A 600 -4.32 15.03 -16.67
C LYS A 600 -4.20 16.54 -16.88
N ILE A 601 -4.13 16.97 -18.14
CA ILE A 601 -3.94 18.37 -18.52
C ILE A 601 -5.13 18.81 -19.37
N VAL A 602 -5.76 19.92 -18.98
CA VAL A 602 -6.81 20.58 -19.73
C VAL A 602 -6.30 21.91 -20.26
N LEU A 603 -6.42 22.12 -21.56
CA LEU A 603 -6.10 23.38 -22.22
C LEU A 603 -7.40 24.03 -22.65
N GLN A 604 -7.72 25.19 -22.09
CA GLN A 604 -8.96 25.91 -22.35
C GLN A 604 -8.70 27.37 -22.74
N ALA A 605 -9.35 27.86 -23.79
CA ALA A 605 -9.33 29.28 -24.13
C ALA A 605 -10.70 29.90 -23.84
N ILE A 606 -10.73 30.88 -22.94
CA ILE A 606 -11.95 31.48 -22.41
C ILE A 606 -11.92 32.98 -22.73
N PRO A 607 -12.94 33.55 -23.39
CA PRO A 607 -13.01 35.00 -23.59
C PRO A 607 -12.96 35.74 -22.25
N LEU A 608 -12.19 36.83 -22.17
CA LEU A 608 -12.03 37.59 -20.92
C LEU A 608 -13.39 38.07 -20.39
N ALA A 609 -14.30 38.48 -21.29
CA ALA A 609 -15.66 38.88 -20.93
C ALA A 609 -16.42 37.80 -20.14
N VAL A 610 -16.24 36.51 -20.45
CA VAL A 610 -16.88 35.39 -19.73
C VAL A 610 -16.39 35.26 -18.28
N VAL A 611 -15.14 35.68 -18.03
CA VAL A 611 -14.54 35.66 -16.69
C VAL A 611 -14.95 36.90 -15.90
N VAL A 612 -14.96 38.07 -16.53
CA VAL A 612 -15.20 39.35 -15.86
C VAL A 612 -16.68 39.64 -15.63
N GLU A 613 -17.53 39.27 -16.58
CA GLU A 613 -18.97 39.54 -16.50
C GLU A 613 -19.72 38.46 -15.71
N ASP A 614 -20.67 38.90 -14.88
CA ASP A 614 -21.67 38.00 -14.30
C ASP A 614 -22.70 37.66 -15.38
N GLN A 615 -22.72 36.38 -15.82
CA GLN A 615 -23.59 35.87 -16.87
C GLN A 615 -25.08 35.87 -16.49
N ARG A 616 -25.67 37.05 -16.29
CA ARG A 616 -27.13 37.26 -16.21
C ARG A 616 -27.76 37.42 -17.60
N ARG A 617 -26.96 37.60 -18.67
CA ARG A 617 -27.49 37.69 -20.04
C ARG A 617 -27.56 36.30 -20.69
N LYS A 618 -28.74 35.68 -20.59
CA LYS A 618 -29.12 34.51 -21.41
C LYS A 618 -29.04 34.89 -22.89
N GLY A 619 -28.33 34.09 -23.70
CA GLY A 619 -28.50 34.08 -25.15
C GLY A 619 -27.33 34.59 -26.00
N GLN A 620 -26.08 34.62 -25.51
CA GLN A 620 -24.95 34.97 -26.39
C GLN A 620 -24.44 33.76 -27.17
N VAL A 621 -24.43 33.94 -28.50
CA VAL A 621 -23.90 33.05 -29.54
C VAL A 621 -22.48 32.62 -29.18
N MET A 622 -22.18 31.32 -29.30
CA MET A 622 -20.81 30.79 -29.18
C MET A 622 -19.88 31.56 -30.11
N GLU A 623 -18.96 32.33 -29.54
CA GLU A 623 -17.90 32.94 -30.33
C GLU A 623 -17.02 31.83 -30.93
N LYS A 624 -16.67 31.99 -32.21
CA LYS A 624 -15.56 31.26 -32.83
C LYS A 624 -14.34 31.43 -31.90
N HIS A 625 -13.51 30.40 -31.69
CA HIS A 625 -12.21 30.39 -30.96
C HIS A 625 -12.19 29.88 -29.50
N GLN A 626 -13.26 29.24 -28.98
CA GLN A 626 -13.16 28.50 -27.72
C GLN A 626 -12.43 27.15 -27.90
N PHE A 627 -11.18 27.06 -27.43
CA PHE A 627 -10.45 25.79 -27.40
C PHE A 627 -10.73 25.05 -26.09
N ASN A 628 -10.94 23.73 -26.16
CA ASN A 628 -10.98 22.83 -25.01
C ASN A 628 -10.37 21.48 -25.43
N LEU A 629 -9.17 21.20 -24.94
CA LEU A 629 -8.41 20.00 -25.25
C LEU A 629 -7.97 19.32 -23.96
N ILE A 630 -8.01 18.00 -23.95
CA ILE A 630 -7.66 17.21 -22.77
C ILE A 630 -6.60 16.19 -23.14
N PHE A 631 -5.56 16.15 -22.31
CA PHE A 631 -4.44 15.25 -22.45
C PHE A 631 -4.32 14.40 -21.20
N THR A 632 -4.13 13.11 -21.38
CA THR A 632 -3.81 12.19 -20.30
C THR A 632 -2.34 11.81 -20.46
N CYS A 633 -1.50 11.98 -19.43
CA CYS A 633 -0.15 11.43 -19.52
C CYS A 633 -0.23 9.90 -19.46
N CYS A 634 0.71 9.26 -20.15
CA CYS A 634 0.79 7.81 -20.31
C CYS A 634 1.50 7.09 -19.15
N GLY A 635 1.84 7.78 -18.06
CA GLY A 635 2.78 7.25 -17.06
C GLY A 635 4.21 7.25 -17.60
N GLY A 636 5.21 7.32 -16.72
CA GLY A 636 6.62 7.14 -17.10
C GLY A 636 7.00 5.67 -17.17
N GLU A 637 7.90 5.29 -18.06
CA GLU A 637 8.85 4.19 -17.80
C GLU A 637 9.82 4.75 -16.75
N GLY A 638 9.72 4.35 -15.49
CA GLY A 638 10.66 4.78 -14.43
C GLY A 638 10.12 5.69 -13.32
N SER A 639 8.81 5.79 -13.08
CA SER A 639 8.31 6.35 -11.81
C SER A 639 8.13 5.25 -10.77
N GLU A 640 9.20 4.51 -10.48
CA GLU A 640 9.35 3.73 -9.25
C GLU A 640 9.66 4.72 -8.12
N ARG A 641 8.66 5.49 -7.68
CA ARG A 641 8.81 6.17 -6.39
C ARG A 641 8.28 5.23 -5.32
N SER A 642 9.21 4.55 -4.66
CA SER A 642 9.00 3.78 -3.43
C SER A 642 8.55 4.70 -2.29
N PHE A 643 7.32 5.18 -2.32
CA PHE A 643 6.82 6.11 -1.28
C PHE A 643 6.38 5.42 0.01
N ILE A 644 5.93 4.16 -0.05
CA ILE A 644 5.27 3.54 1.10
C ILE A 644 6.29 3.22 2.22
N LEU A 645 7.48 2.73 1.87
CA LEU A 645 8.45 2.24 2.87
C LEU A 645 9.26 3.35 3.54
N GLU A 646 9.37 4.54 2.93
CA GLU A 646 9.95 5.72 3.58
C GLU A 646 9.01 6.30 4.65
N SER A 647 7.69 6.24 4.43
CA SER A 647 6.68 6.78 5.35
C SER A 647 6.47 5.94 6.62
N THR A 648 6.73 4.63 6.55
CA THR A 648 6.62 3.72 7.71
C THR A 648 7.90 3.58 8.52
N GLY A 649 8.98 4.31 8.19
CA GLY A 649 10.19 4.49 9.00
C GLY A 649 10.92 3.20 9.43
N VAL A 650 12.22 3.12 9.09
CA VAL A 650 13.18 2.12 9.63
C VAL A 650 13.21 2.10 11.18
N ASP A 651 12.76 3.17 11.84
CA ASP A 651 12.67 3.26 13.31
C ASP A 651 11.39 2.65 13.91
N ASP A 652 10.29 2.49 13.17
CA ASP A 652 9.08 1.84 13.69
C ASP A 652 9.24 0.31 13.79
N ILE A 653 10.22 -0.26 13.07
CA ILE A 653 10.59 -1.68 13.16
C ILE A 653 11.25 -2.02 14.50
N LYS A 654 12.06 -1.11 15.08
CA LYS A 654 12.68 -1.32 16.41
C LYS A 654 11.65 -1.60 17.51
N LEU A 655 10.43 -1.10 17.35
CA LEU A 655 9.31 -1.33 18.26
C LEU A 655 8.36 -2.46 17.81
N LEU A 656 8.52 -3.04 16.61
CA LEU A 656 7.88 -4.30 16.19
C LEU A 656 8.67 -5.52 16.69
N THR A 657 9.96 -5.34 16.97
CA THR A 657 10.88 -6.36 17.49
C THR A 657 10.92 -6.44 19.02
N THR A 658 10.37 -5.45 19.73
CA THR A 658 10.37 -5.37 21.20
C THR A 658 9.04 -5.75 21.86
N GLY A 659 8.11 -6.35 21.10
CA GLY A 659 6.90 -7.01 21.63
C GLY A 659 7.16 -8.46 22.00
#